data_AF-A0A8J5IY84-F1
#
_entry.id   AF-A0A8J5IY84-F1
#
_cell.length_a   1.000
_cell.length_b   1.000
_cell.length_c   1.000
_cell.angle_alpha   90.00
_cell.angle_beta   90.00
_cell.angle_gamma   90.00
#
_symmetry.space_group_name_H-M   'P 1'
#
loop_
_entity.id
_entity.type
_entity.pdbx_description
1 polymer ?
#
loop_
_entity_poly.entity_id
_entity_poly.type
_entity_poly.pdbx_seq_one_letter_code
_entity_poly.pdbx_strand_id
1 'polypeptide(L)'
;MRRSVRALSTRQAAQLETQVMEKLRGVSDGLGLGDIVSLSRVKELRVVPDAGKVSCKIETPSPALMELAQQWQKEAELAVKKLEWVKATDFEISKARPRNARAGRFLSLAHVSDIIAVSSCKGGVGKSTVAVNLAFSLAKRGARVGILDADIYGPSLPTMVSPEDCTIRQSRKTKNFVEPVEYEGVKCMSFGFVNQRAAPGAGGVGAAVMRGPMVSKLVDQLILGTEWGDLDYLVVDMPPGTGDIQISLSQQMAISAAIVVTTPQRLSFVDVEKGIAMFEDLKVKTAAVVENMSYFDCSHGQRHYPFGAGHTQELVDKYNMKNVFKLPISEQFSSSADSGRPFVLSGLSPEEEKTYDSLATTVAKELVVLKHNVRLAPELLYDKNRGIVLRLYSLNEAKEAVLHPADLRAKCRCAQCIDEFTGEQILDPATIPDDIHPTAVERKGNYAFAVTWSDGHTSSLYTYDALTALITDDGLVLSTVSLQIDSIVPHNSITSIEAQKAAAESVANSSDKPTNGSPQQRPTLSAQDSWAQLQIKDRMQWMNHFKQNKRGGLVFQDRETLKKQQGVVKEVMMQVGSQLLSGKLAVRISLPIRIFEPRSLLERVANGWNYAPTVLKKAALSGSDPIERLKFVMAFVSGGLHFCVGQLKPFNPILGETYEATYADGTQVFMEHVSHHPIKSAFTVLGPKGLYRMSGVYEFESVSTRNSLTNYQNGSATITFHDGVVITHTMPQIKMSGVLFGDRVVEIVGTSKFEDTTNRLVGELNFDANNSFLKKSQSDDVKGCIYPAKKSAKHAVATVNGSWLSHLQFDGKTYWHVESEPAFEHTPVKSPLPSDVRYREDIISLKNGDEELAQSEKLRLEALQRADLKQREEKST
;
A
#
# COMPACT_ATOMS: atom_id res chain seq x y z
N MET A 1 -44.52 50.42 35.97
CA MET A 1 -43.16 49.89 36.17
C MET A 1 -42.91 48.73 35.21
N ARG A 2 -42.33 48.97 34.02
CA ARG A 2 -41.80 47.92 33.14
C ARG A 2 -40.29 47.88 33.39
N ARG A 3 -39.79 46.85 34.07
CA ARG A 3 -38.34 46.64 34.24
C ARG A 3 -37.75 46.34 32.86
N SER A 4 -36.92 47.27 32.40
CA SER A 4 -35.99 47.10 31.28
C SER A 4 -35.12 45.88 31.56
N VAL A 5 -35.27 44.83 30.74
CA VAL A 5 -34.32 43.72 30.66
C VAL A 5 -33.11 44.28 29.93
N ARG A 6 -32.09 44.71 30.69
CA ARG A 6 -30.76 44.99 30.14
C ARG A 6 -30.22 43.66 29.61
N ALA A 7 -30.03 43.54 28.30
CA ALA A 7 -29.22 42.48 27.72
C ALA A 7 -27.90 42.41 28.51
N LEU A 8 -27.60 41.24 29.09
CA LEU A 8 -26.38 41.04 29.86
C LEU A 8 -25.17 41.38 28.99
N SER A 9 -24.16 42.00 29.61
CA SER A 9 -22.89 42.24 28.91
C SER A 9 -22.28 40.91 28.46
N THR A 10 -21.65 40.88 27.29
CA THR A 10 -20.97 39.69 26.72
C THR A 10 -20.02 39.01 27.73
N ARG A 11 -19.48 39.79 28.68
CA ARG A 11 -18.63 39.34 29.78
C ARG A 11 -19.37 38.49 30.84
N GLN A 12 -20.62 38.83 31.16
CA GLN A 12 -21.44 38.06 32.11
C GLN A 12 -21.91 36.73 31.51
N ALA A 13 -22.27 36.70 30.22
CA ALA A 13 -22.61 35.46 29.53
C ALA A 13 -21.41 34.49 29.50
N ALA A 14 -20.21 34.98 29.16
CA ALA A 14 -18.98 34.18 29.18
C ALA A 14 -18.63 33.64 30.58
N GLN A 15 -18.90 34.42 31.64
CA GLN A 15 -18.67 33.98 33.01
C GLN A 15 -19.64 32.85 33.43
N LEU A 16 -20.90 32.93 33.01
CA LEU A 16 -21.89 31.88 33.28
C LEU A 16 -21.59 30.59 32.48
N GLU A 17 -21.16 30.72 31.22
CA GLU A 17 -20.67 29.58 30.43
C GLU A 17 -19.46 28.91 31.08
N THR A 18 -18.52 29.69 31.63
CA THR A 18 -17.36 29.16 32.35
C THR A 18 -17.78 28.35 33.57
N GLN A 19 -18.73 28.84 34.38
CA GLN A 19 -19.27 28.11 35.53
C GLN A 19 -19.92 26.79 35.14
N VAL A 20 -20.68 26.77 34.04
CA VAL A 20 -21.28 25.54 33.51
C VAL A 20 -20.19 24.56 33.08
N MET A 21 -19.19 25.02 32.33
CA MET A 21 -18.07 24.19 31.87
C MET A 21 -17.27 23.59 33.03
N GLU A 22 -17.03 24.34 34.10
CA GLU A 22 -16.39 23.83 35.32
C GLU A 22 -17.20 22.71 35.99
N LYS A 23 -18.54 22.82 36.03
CA LYS A 23 -19.38 21.72 36.54
C LYS A 23 -19.34 20.49 35.64
N LEU A 24 -19.34 20.69 34.32
CA LEU A 24 -19.27 19.62 33.34
C LEU A 24 -17.91 18.89 33.35
N ARG A 25 -16.81 19.58 33.69
CA ARG A 25 -15.48 18.95 33.91
C ARG A 25 -15.46 17.93 35.06
N GLY A 26 -16.45 17.97 35.95
CA GLY A 26 -16.60 16.98 37.02
C GLY A 26 -17.19 15.65 36.56
N VAL A 27 -17.66 15.54 35.31
CA VAL A 27 -18.26 14.32 34.77
C VAL A 27 -17.19 13.48 34.07
N SER A 28 -16.85 12.34 34.68
CA SER A 28 -15.87 11.38 34.15
C SER A 28 -16.39 10.71 32.88
N ASP A 29 -15.49 10.38 31.96
CA ASP A 29 -15.82 9.60 30.77
C ASP A 29 -16.15 8.12 31.06
N GLY A 30 -15.77 7.58 32.23
CA GLY A 30 -15.94 6.15 32.55
C GLY A 30 -15.08 5.17 31.72
N LEU A 31 -14.14 5.66 30.91
CA LEU A 31 -13.13 4.93 30.13
C LEU A 31 -11.70 5.18 30.63
N GLY A 32 -11.50 6.15 31.54
CA GLY A 32 -10.20 6.48 32.12
C GLY A 32 -9.35 7.42 31.26
N LEU A 33 -9.94 8.15 30.31
CA LEU A 33 -9.25 9.13 29.46
C LEU A 33 -9.40 10.56 29.98
N GLY A 34 -10.33 10.80 30.91
CA GLY A 34 -10.51 12.08 31.59
C GLY A 34 -11.99 12.43 31.77
N ASP A 35 -12.32 13.70 31.54
CA ASP A 35 -13.67 14.24 31.62
C ASP A 35 -14.27 14.59 30.25
N ILE A 36 -15.60 14.62 30.17
CA ILE A 36 -16.34 14.84 28.91
C ILE A 36 -16.07 16.20 28.25
N VAL A 37 -15.60 17.20 29.02
CA VAL A 37 -15.26 18.53 28.50
C VAL A 37 -13.86 18.53 27.89
N SER A 38 -12.87 18.02 28.63
CA SER A 38 -11.49 17.92 28.15
C SER A 38 -11.36 17.00 26.93
N LEU A 39 -12.26 16.03 26.79
CA LEU A 39 -12.39 15.17 25.61
C LEU A 39 -13.23 15.78 24.47
N SER A 40 -13.64 17.04 24.58
CA SER A 40 -14.44 17.76 23.59
C SER A 40 -15.76 17.08 23.21
N ARG A 41 -16.38 16.31 24.14
CA ARG A 41 -17.67 15.63 23.91
C ARG A 41 -18.86 16.55 24.10
N VAL A 42 -18.71 17.65 24.83
CA VAL A 42 -19.73 18.69 24.95
C VAL A 42 -19.65 19.61 23.73
N LYS A 43 -20.74 19.65 22.94
CA LYS A 43 -20.89 20.45 21.71
C LYS A 43 -22.06 21.42 21.87
N GLU A 44 -22.03 22.52 21.12
CA GLU A 44 -23.14 23.49 21.03
C GLU A 44 -23.67 23.96 22.40
N LEU A 45 -22.78 24.20 23.38
CA LEU A 45 -23.20 24.76 24.67
C LEU A 45 -23.82 26.14 24.46
N ARG A 46 -25.03 26.34 24.97
CA ARG A 46 -25.73 27.61 24.99
C ARG A 46 -26.27 27.87 26.37
N VAL A 47 -25.98 29.07 26.89
CA VAL A 47 -26.55 29.58 28.12
C VAL A 47 -27.48 30.72 27.78
N VAL A 48 -28.72 30.67 28.29
CA VAL A 48 -29.73 31.72 28.19
C VAL A 48 -29.97 32.27 29.59
N PRO A 49 -29.19 33.28 30.04
CA PRO A 49 -29.20 33.70 31.43
C PRO A 49 -30.56 34.24 31.90
N ASP A 50 -31.27 35.00 31.05
CA ASP A 50 -32.57 35.61 31.38
C ASP A 50 -33.63 34.55 31.71
N ALA A 51 -33.55 33.39 31.06
CA ALA A 51 -34.42 32.24 31.28
C ALA A 51 -33.85 31.24 32.32
N GLY A 52 -32.58 31.39 32.73
CA GLY A 52 -31.86 30.40 33.51
C GLY A 52 -31.77 29.04 32.80
N LYS A 53 -31.76 29.02 31.45
CA LYS A 53 -31.76 27.78 30.66
C LYS A 53 -30.35 27.47 30.17
N VAL A 54 -29.91 26.22 30.31
CA VAL A 54 -28.66 25.70 29.74
C VAL A 54 -28.98 24.56 28.79
N SER A 55 -28.42 24.58 27.58
CA SER A 55 -28.56 23.50 26.61
C SER A 55 -27.22 23.14 26.00
N CYS A 56 -26.97 21.86 25.77
CA CYS A 56 -25.79 21.39 25.04
C CYS A 56 -26.06 20.03 24.39
N LYS A 57 -25.21 19.66 23.44
CA LYS A 57 -25.17 18.30 22.90
C LYS A 57 -24.00 17.53 23.51
N ILE A 58 -24.25 16.32 23.96
CA ILE A 58 -23.21 15.40 24.43
C ILE A 58 -23.00 14.36 23.34
N GLU A 59 -21.85 14.42 22.69
CA GLU A 59 -21.48 13.50 21.62
C GLU A 59 -21.08 12.15 22.20
N THR A 60 -21.66 11.06 21.67
CA THR A 60 -21.30 9.71 22.11
C THR A 60 -19.83 9.38 21.78
N PRO A 61 -19.15 8.59 22.62
CA PRO A 61 -17.79 8.15 22.31
C PRO A 61 -17.79 7.20 21.12
N SER A 62 -18.86 6.43 20.98
CA SER A 62 -19.18 5.50 19.92
C SER A 62 -20.70 5.31 19.90
N PRO A 63 -21.34 5.12 18.73
CA PRO A 63 -22.76 4.77 18.68
C PRO A 63 -23.12 3.45 19.37
N ALA A 64 -22.17 2.52 19.52
CA ALA A 64 -22.36 1.26 20.26
C ALA A 64 -22.24 1.42 21.79
N LEU A 65 -21.92 2.61 22.30
CA LEU A 65 -21.79 2.93 23.73
C LEU A 65 -22.77 4.03 24.14
N MET A 66 -24.00 3.96 23.63
CA MET A 66 -25.05 4.97 23.85
C MET A 66 -25.39 5.11 25.35
N GLU A 67 -25.38 4.01 26.09
CA GLU A 67 -25.63 3.95 27.52
C GLU A 67 -24.62 4.79 28.34
N LEU A 68 -23.37 4.87 27.89
CA LEU A 68 -22.35 5.67 28.54
C LEU A 68 -22.62 7.17 28.32
N ALA A 69 -23.04 7.55 27.12
CA ALA A 69 -23.46 8.93 26.84
C ALA A 69 -24.73 9.32 27.61
N GLN A 70 -25.67 8.39 27.81
CA GLN A 70 -26.85 8.60 28.65
C GLN A 70 -26.48 8.79 30.13
N GLN A 71 -25.48 8.06 30.61
CA GLN A 71 -24.95 8.26 31.96
C GLN A 71 -24.33 9.65 32.08
N TRP A 72 -23.48 10.05 31.14
CA TRP A 72 -22.87 11.39 31.12
C TRP A 72 -23.92 12.49 31.08
N GLN A 73 -24.98 12.33 30.28
CA GLN A 73 -26.10 13.28 30.20
C GLN A 73 -26.76 13.47 31.57
N LYS A 74 -27.10 12.38 32.27
CA LYS A 74 -27.72 12.43 33.59
C LYS A 74 -26.81 13.10 34.63
N GLU A 75 -25.53 12.73 34.64
CA GLU A 75 -24.54 13.28 35.57
C GLU A 75 -24.28 14.76 35.29
N ALA A 76 -24.19 15.15 34.01
CA ALA A 76 -24.04 16.52 33.55
C ALA A 76 -25.23 17.39 33.94
N GLU A 77 -26.47 16.91 33.71
CA GLU A 77 -27.68 17.62 34.14
C GLU A 77 -27.71 17.83 35.66
N LEU A 78 -27.36 16.79 36.43
CA LEU A 78 -27.31 16.86 37.89
C LEU A 78 -26.24 17.84 38.37
N ALA A 79 -25.07 17.86 37.72
CA ALA A 79 -23.97 18.77 38.06
C ALA A 79 -24.33 20.24 37.77
N VAL A 80 -24.98 20.50 36.63
CA VAL A 80 -25.36 21.86 36.20
C VAL A 80 -26.57 22.39 37.00
N LYS A 81 -27.52 21.54 37.39
CA LYS A 81 -28.64 21.91 38.27
C LYS A 81 -28.20 22.38 39.67
N LYS A 82 -26.97 22.12 40.10
CA LYS A 82 -26.42 22.64 41.37
C LYS A 82 -26.07 24.13 41.32
N LEU A 83 -26.08 24.77 40.14
CA LEU A 83 -25.88 26.21 40.00
C LEU A 83 -27.18 26.94 40.31
N GLU A 84 -27.17 27.84 41.30
CA GLU A 84 -28.38 28.51 41.83
C GLU A 84 -29.21 29.27 40.78
N TRP A 85 -28.57 29.75 39.71
CA TRP A 85 -29.23 30.52 38.65
C TRP A 85 -29.86 29.65 37.55
N VAL A 86 -29.57 28.34 37.52
CA VAL A 86 -30.09 27.41 36.50
C VAL A 86 -31.49 26.94 36.89
N LYS A 87 -32.47 27.20 36.01
CA LYS A 87 -33.88 26.81 36.17
C LYS A 87 -34.27 25.64 35.28
N ALA A 88 -33.61 25.48 34.13
CA ALA A 88 -33.91 24.44 33.15
C ALA A 88 -32.65 23.95 32.44
N THR A 89 -32.58 22.64 32.18
CA THR A 89 -31.53 21.99 31.39
C THR A 89 -32.16 21.27 30.20
N ASP A 90 -31.51 21.35 29.05
CA ASP A 90 -31.97 20.74 27.79
C ASP A 90 -30.77 20.12 27.07
N PHE A 91 -30.37 18.94 27.56
CA PHE A 91 -29.18 18.25 27.08
C PHE A 91 -29.60 17.16 26.12
N GLU A 92 -29.00 17.12 24.94
CA GLU A 92 -29.31 16.13 23.90
C GLU A 92 -28.09 15.25 23.63
N ILE A 93 -28.31 13.97 23.32
CA ILE A 93 -27.22 13.09 22.88
C ILE A 93 -27.10 13.17 21.36
N SER A 94 -25.88 13.38 20.85
CA SER A 94 -25.58 13.34 19.42
C SER A 94 -24.66 12.17 19.07
N LYS A 95 -24.87 11.56 17.89
CA LYS A 95 -23.96 10.55 17.35
C LYS A 95 -22.81 11.22 16.59
N ALA A 96 -21.57 10.79 16.85
CA ALA A 96 -20.42 11.24 16.07
C ALA A 96 -20.54 10.83 14.59
N ARG A 97 -20.00 11.64 13.68
CA ARG A 97 -19.87 11.25 12.27
C ARG A 97 -18.69 10.29 12.10
N PRO A 98 -18.84 9.23 11.28
CA PRO A 98 -17.77 8.26 11.11
C PRO A 98 -16.68 8.86 10.23
N ARG A 99 -15.44 8.90 10.75
CA ARG A 99 -14.26 9.33 10.03
C ARG A 99 -13.07 8.52 10.48
N ASN A 100 -12.32 7.98 9.52
CA ASN A 100 -11.05 7.33 9.80
C ASN A 100 -9.90 8.17 9.25
N ALA A 101 -9.20 8.85 10.16
CA ALA A 101 -8.04 9.68 9.84
C ALA A 101 -6.89 8.88 9.18
N ARG A 102 -6.83 7.56 9.38
CA ARG A 102 -5.82 6.66 8.80
C ARG A 102 -6.19 6.15 7.40
N ALA A 103 -7.47 6.14 7.04
CA ALA A 103 -7.97 5.57 5.78
C ALA A 103 -7.97 6.56 4.61
N GLY A 104 -7.48 7.80 4.77
CA GLY A 104 -7.52 8.87 3.77
C GLY A 104 -6.88 8.56 2.40
N ARG A 105 -6.24 7.40 2.25
CA ARG A 105 -5.68 6.89 0.98
C ARG A 105 -6.72 6.21 0.08
N PHE A 106 -7.82 5.69 0.62
CA PHE A 106 -8.79 4.88 -0.13
C PHE A 106 -10.22 5.43 0.01
N LEU A 107 -10.80 5.85 -1.12
CA LEU A 107 -12.11 6.53 -1.17
C LEU A 107 -13.24 5.72 -0.53
N SER A 108 -13.25 4.39 -0.70
CA SER A 108 -14.30 3.50 -0.18
C SER A 108 -14.30 3.33 1.34
N LEU A 109 -13.15 3.50 1.98
CA LEU A 109 -12.96 3.30 3.42
C LEU A 109 -12.86 4.63 4.20
N ALA A 110 -12.82 5.77 3.49
CA ALA A 110 -12.72 7.09 4.11
C ALA A 110 -13.88 7.40 5.09
N HIS A 111 -15.05 6.81 4.83
CA HIS A 111 -16.29 6.97 5.61
C HIS A 111 -16.52 5.85 6.64
N VAL A 112 -15.56 4.95 6.83
CA VAL A 112 -15.62 3.86 7.81
C VAL A 112 -14.78 4.24 9.02
N SER A 113 -15.40 4.47 10.18
CA SER A 113 -14.73 4.98 11.38
C SER A 113 -13.72 4.00 11.98
N ASP A 114 -14.09 2.73 12.12
CA ASP A 114 -13.24 1.66 12.65
C ASP A 114 -13.31 0.39 11.82
N ILE A 115 -12.16 -0.24 11.60
CA ILE A 115 -12.06 -1.55 10.95
C ILE A 115 -11.58 -2.56 12.01
N ILE A 116 -12.37 -3.61 12.23
CA ILE A 116 -12.11 -4.67 13.21
C ILE A 116 -11.77 -5.94 12.44
N ALA A 117 -10.54 -6.42 12.55
CA ALA A 117 -10.16 -7.71 11.96
C ALA A 117 -10.46 -8.85 12.93
N VAL A 118 -11.25 -9.83 12.50
CA VAL A 118 -11.51 -11.05 13.26
C VAL A 118 -10.67 -12.16 12.61
N SER A 119 -9.64 -12.60 13.31
CA SER A 119 -8.66 -13.56 12.79
C SER A 119 -8.61 -14.83 13.62
N SER A 120 -8.26 -15.92 12.95
CA SER A 120 -7.92 -17.19 13.56
C SER A 120 -6.73 -17.77 12.82
N CYS A 121 -5.72 -18.14 13.58
CA CYS A 121 -4.49 -18.69 13.03
C CYS A 121 -4.67 -20.14 12.54
N LYS A 122 -5.81 -20.76 12.88
CA LYS A 122 -6.22 -22.11 12.47
C LYS A 122 -7.63 -22.10 11.89
N GLY A 123 -7.90 -23.01 10.95
CA GLY A 123 -9.24 -23.26 10.42
C GLY A 123 -10.13 -24.04 11.40
N GLY A 124 -11.44 -23.81 11.36
CA GLY A 124 -12.42 -24.59 12.13
C GLY A 124 -12.62 -24.19 13.60
N VAL A 125 -12.07 -23.05 14.05
CA VAL A 125 -12.25 -22.56 15.44
C VAL A 125 -13.54 -21.75 15.66
N GLY A 126 -14.35 -21.55 14.60
CA GLY A 126 -15.59 -20.74 14.66
C GLY A 126 -15.39 -19.23 14.51
N LYS A 127 -14.31 -18.79 13.86
CA LYS A 127 -14.00 -17.38 13.55
C LYS A 127 -15.18 -16.64 12.89
N SER A 128 -15.75 -17.21 11.82
CA SER A 128 -16.86 -16.60 11.09
C SER A 128 -18.11 -16.47 11.94
N THR A 129 -18.39 -17.44 12.83
CA THR A 129 -19.47 -17.37 13.81
C THR A 129 -19.28 -16.19 14.76
N VAL A 130 -18.06 -15.98 15.27
CA VAL A 130 -17.75 -14.85 16.14
C VAL A 130 -17.85 -13.53 15.37
N ALA A 131 -17.33 -13.45 14.14
CA ALA A 131 -17.35 -12.25 13.31
C ALA A 131 -18.79 -11.79 12.99
N VAL A 132 -19.63 -12.71 12.54
CA VAL A 132 -21.05 -12.45 12.25
C VAL A 132 -21.77 -11.95 13.50
N ASN A 133 -21.72 -12.72 14.59
CA ASN A 133 -22.46 -12.35 15.80
C ASN A 133 -21.95 -11.05 16.44
N LEU A 134 -20.64 -10.77 16.39
CA LEU A 134 -20.09 -9.48 16.81
C LEU A 134 -20.66 -8.32 15.97
N ALA A 135 -20.70 -8.45 14.64
CA ALA A 135 -21.23 -7.41 13.76
C ALA A 135 -22.70 -7.10 14.07
N PHE A 136 -23.53 -8.13 14.23
CA PHE A 136 -24.94 -7.97 14.57
C PHE A 136 -25.17 -7.49 16.00
N SER A 137 -24.31 -7.84 16.96
CA SER A 137 -24.34 -7.27 18.31
C SER A 137 -24.01 -5.79 18.32
N LEU A 138 -23.00 -5.35 17.56
CA LEU A 138 -22.69 -3.92 17.40
C LEU A 138 -23.86 -3.15 16.75
N ALA A 139 -24.53 -3.77 15.76
CA ALA A 139 -25.69 -3.18 15.10
C ALA A 139 -26.92 -3.09 16.02
N LYS A 140 -27.20 -4.13 16.83
CA LYS A 140 -28.23 -4.12 17.89
C LYS A 140 -28.05 -2.97 18.88
N ARG A 141 -26.79 -2.54 19.12
CA ARG A 141 -26.45 -1.40 19.97
C ARG A 141 -26.60 -0.04 19.26
N GLY A 142 -27.07 0.00 18.02
CA GLY A 142 -27.41 1.22 17.28
C GLY A 142 -26.27 1.82 16.47
N ALA A 143 -25.17 1.07 16.26
CA ALA A 143 -24.09 1.43 15.36
C ALA A 143 -24.38 1.05 13.91
N ARG A 144 -23.81 1.80 12.96
CA ARG A 144 -23.83 1.46 11.54
C ARG A 144 -22.71 0.47 11.27
N VAL A 145 -23.05 -0.76 10.89
CA VAL A 145 -22.09 -1.86 10.79
C VAL A 145 -22.06 -2.44 9.39
N GLY A 146 -20.85 -2.72 8.91
CA GLY A 146 -20.62 -3.60 7.77
C GLY A 146 -19.88 -4.85 8.22
N ILE A 147 -20.10 -5.95 7.51
CA ILE A 147 -19.31 -7.18 7.60
C ILE A 147 -18.80 -7.59 6.23
N LEU A 148 -17.51 -7.90 6.17
CA LEU A 148 -16.83 -8.43 5.00
C LEU A 148 -16.28 -9.82 5.31
N ASP A 149 -16.65 -10.79 4.49
CA ASP A 149 -16.02 -12.09 4.45
C ASP A 149 -14.83 -12.07 3.47
N ALA A 150 -13.62 -12.07 4.03
CA ALA A 150 -12.38 -12.07 3.27
C ALA A 150 -11.86 -13.50 2.99
N ASP A 151 -12.55 -14.54 3.46
CA ASP A 151 -12.23 -15.93 3.14
C ASP A 151 -12.85 -16.34 1.80
N ILE A 152 -12.14 -16.04 0.71
CA ILE A 152 -12.60 -16.33 -0.66
C ILE A 152 -12.72 -17.84 -0.94
N TYR A 153 -11.93 -18.68 -0.27
CA TYR A 153 -11.89 -20.12 -0.56
C TYR A 153 -13.01 -20.88 0.15
N GLY A 154 -13.41 -20.42 1.33
CA GLY A 154 -14.50 -20.99 2.11
C GLY A 154 -15.45 -19.92 2.64
N PRO A 155 -16.10 -19.12 1.76
CA PRO A 155 -16.94 -18.03 2.20
C PRO A 155 -18.10 -18.59 3.02
N SER A 156 -18.16 -18.19 4.29
CA SER A 156 -19.12 -18.70 5.28
C SER A 156 -20.26 -17.72 5.51
N LEU A 157 -20.08 -16.44 5.16
CA LEU A 157 -21.10 -15.42 5.39
C LEU A 157 -22.46 -15.71 4.70
N PRO A 158 -22.50 -16.19 3.44
CA PRO A 158 -23.78 -16.44 2.75
C PRO A 158 -24.60 -17.60 3.34
N THR A 159 -24.00 -18.50 4.10
CA THR A 159 -24.75 -19.56 4.79
C THR A 159 -25.31 -19.06 6.11
N MET A 160 -24.58 -18.14 6.78
CA MET A 160 -24.94 -17.61 8.09
C MET A 160 -25.88 -16.40 8.03
N VAL A 161 -26.00 -15.77 6.87
CA VAL A 161 -26.84 -14.60 6.60
C VAL A 161 -27.57 -14.82 5.27
N SER A 162 -28.88 -15.05 5.35
CA SER A 162 -29.75 -15.37 4.20
C SER A 162 -30.77 -14.25 3.95
N PRO A 163 -30.38 -13.15 3.27
CA PRO A 163 -31.29 -12.10 2.86
C PRO A 163 -32.18 -12.55 1.69
N GLU A 164 -33.40 -12.02 1.62
CA GLU A 164 -34.35 -12.32 0.53
C GLU A 164 -33.79 -11.93 -0.85
N ASP A 165 -33.05 -10.82 -0.93
CA ASP A 165 -32.34 -10.38 -2.12
C ASP A 165 -30.81 -10.42 -1.89
N CYS A 166 -30.15 -11.41 -2.50
CA CYS A 166 -28.70 -11.56 -2.51
C CYS A 166 -28.03 -10.91 -3.74
N THR A 167 -28.76 -10.13 -4.54
CA THR A 167 -28.26 -9.61 -5.82
C THR A 167 -27.29 -8.46 -5.60
N ILE A 168 -26.04 -8.64 -6.01
CA ILE A 168 -25.04 -7.57 -6.03
C ILE A 168 -25.33 -6.62 -7.19
N ARG A 169 -25.57 -5.34 -6.87
CA ARG A 169 -25.91 -4.30 -7.85
C ARG A 169 -24.74 -3.32 -8.00
N GLN A 170 -24.59 -2.72 -9.17
CA GLN A 170 -23.64 -1.61 -9.33
C GLN A 170 -24.11 -0.39 -8.53
N SER A 171 -23.16 0.31 -7.89
CA SER A 171 -23.42 1.54 -7.15
C SER A 171 -23.99 2.61 -8.08
N ARG A 172 -25.11 3.19 -7.65
CA ARG A 172 -25.73 4.34 -8.34
C ARG A 172 -24.97 5.65 -8.12
N LYS A 173 -24.11 5.72 -7.10
CA LYS A 173 -23.38 6.92 -6.70
C LYS A 173 -21.97 6.96 -7.28
N THR A 174 -21.29 5.81 -7.30
CA THR A 174 -19.86 5.72 -7.63
C THR A 174 -19.64 4.72 -8.76
N LYS A 175 -19.06 5.19 -9.86
CA LYS A 175 -18.79 4.34 -11.03
C LYS A 175 -17.78 3.24 -10.67
N ASN A 176 -18.05 2.01 -11.11
CA ASN A 176 -17.26 0.79 -10.84
C ASN A 176 -17.33 0.25 -9.40
N PHE A 177 -18.20 0.79 -8.56
CA PHE A 177 -18.44 0.24 -7.22
C PHE A 177 -19.67 -0.67 -7.23
N VAL A 178 -19.79 -1.53 -6.22
CA VAL A 178 -20.97 -2.36 -5.96
C VAL A 178 -21.66 -1.97 -4.66
N GLU A 179 -22.99 -2.04 -4.63
CA GLU A 179 -23.78 -1.89 -3.39
C GLU A 179 -23.69 -3.22 -2.61
N PRO A 180 -23.33 -3.19 -1.31
CA PRO A 180 -23.37 -4.40 -0.49
C PRO A 180 -24.79 -4.88 -0.25
N VAL A 181 -24.93 -6.17 0.03
CA VAL A 181 -26.22 -6.74 0.44
C VAL A 181 -26.55 -6.20 1.83
N GLU A 182 -27.82 -5.97 2.15
CA GLU A 182 -28.23 -5.51 3.47
C GLU A 182 -29.11 -6.56 4.14
N TYR A 183 -28.82 -6.87 5.40
CA TYR A 183 -29.62 -7.79 6.21
C TYR A 183 -29.74 -7.24 7.63
N GLU A 184 -30.97 -7.05 8.12
CA GLU A 184 -31.27 -6.57 9.49
C GLU A 184 -30.45 -5.33 9.89
N GLY A 185 -30.24 -4.40 8.95
CA GLY A 185 -29.50 -3.14 9.14
C GLY A 185 -27.96 -3.25 9.07
N VAL A 186 -27.42 -4.43 8.74
CA VAL A 186 -25.98 -4.66 8.53
C VAL A 186 -25.67 -4.79 7.05
N LYS A 187 -24.62 -4.10 6.59
CA LYS A 187 -24.12 -4.22 5.21
C LYS A 187 -23.18 -5.43 5.09
N CYS A 188 -23.51 -6.37 4.23
CA CYS A 188 -22.83 -7.65 4.07
C CYS A 188 -22.17 -7.74 2.69
N MET A 189 -20.89 -8.12 2.67
CA MET A 189 -20.16 -8.44 1.44
C MET A 189 -19.39 -9.74 1.60
N SER A 190 -19.47 -10.61 0.59
CA SER A 190 -18.72 -11.87 0.51
C SER A 190 -18.58 -12.26 -0.95
N PHE A 191 -17.50 -12.97 -1.27
CA PHE A 191 -17.37 -13.60 -2.59
C PHE A 191 -18.54 -14.53 -2.92
N GLY A 192 -19.12 -15.20 -1.92
CA GLY A 192 -20.25 -16.10 -2.16
C GLY A 192 -21.57 -15.40 -2.51
N PHE A 193 -21.73 -14.10 -2.21
CA PHE A 193 -22.85 -13.30 -2.74
C PHE A 193 -22.63 -12.90 -4.20
N VAL A 194 -21.36 -12.61 -4.58
CA VAL A 194 -20.99 -12.25 -5.95
C VAL A 194 -21.07 -13.45 -6.88
N ASN A 195 -20.71 -14.63 -6.41
CA ASN A 195 -20.78 -15.88 -7.16
C ASN A 195 -21.66 -16.89 -6.44
N GLN A 196 -22.96 -16.88 -6.72
CA GLN A 196 -23.94 -17.79 -6.11
C GLN A 196 -23.65 -19.29 -6.34
N ARG A 197 -22.80 -19.64 -7.32
CA ARG A 197 -22.31 -21.02 -7.52
C ARG A 197 -21.14 -21.43 -6.60
N ALA A 198 -20.53 -20.47 -5.90
CA ALA A 198 -19.47 -20.68 -4.91
C ALA A 198 -20.02 -20.68 -3.47
N ALA A 199 -21.31 -20.42 -3.27
CA ALA A 199 -21.96 -20.58 -1.97
C ALA A 199 -22.00 -22.06 -1.56
N PRO A 200 -21.68 -22.41 -0.30
CA PRO A 200 -21.79 -23.78 0.19
C PRO A 200 -23.23 -24.31 0.00
N GLY A 201 -23.38 -25.49 -0.59
CA GLY A 201 -24.69 -26.14 -0.82
C GLY A 201 -25.36 -25.93 -2.19
N ALA A 202 -24.83 -25.07 -3.06
CA ALA A 202 -25.44 -24.76 -4.37
C ALA A 202 -25.28 -25.84 -5.48
N GLY A 203 -24.96 -27.10 -5.12
CA GLY A 203 -24.90 -28.24 -6.06
C GLY A 203 -23.81 -28.18 -7.16
N GLY A 204 -23.02 -27.10 -7.22
CA GLY A 204 -21.87 -26.98 -8.10
C GLY A 204 -20.57 -27.15 -7.32
N VAL A 205 -19.65 -27.96 -7.85
CA VAL A 205 -18.24 -28.06 -7.39
C VAL A 205 -17.51 -26.76 -7.78
N GLY A 206 -17.94 -25.65 -7.18
CA GLY A 206 -17.65 -24.28 -7.61
C GLY A 206 -16.76 -23.51 -6.66
N ALA A 207 -15.99 -24.17 -5.79
CA ALA A 207 -14.83 -23.54 -5.17
C ALA A 207 -13.81 -23.31 -6.29
N ALA A 208 -13.88 -22.15 -6.94
CA ALA A 208 -12.92 -21.76 -7.96
C ALA A 208 -11.52 -21.80 -7.32
N VAL A 209 -10.70 -22.79 -7.67
CA VAL A 209 -9.31 -22.88 -7.24
C VAL A 209 -8.55 -21.71 -7.88
N MET A 210 -8.55 -20.57 -7.19
CA MET A 210 -7.88 -19.35 -7.60
C MET A 210 -6.48 -19.31 -6.98
N ARG A 211 -5.47 -18.82 -7.71
CA ARG A 211 -4.10 -18.65 -7.19
C ARG A 211 -4.05 -17.45 -6.22
N GLY A 212 -3.21 -17.49 -5.19
CA GLY A 212 -3.10 -16.45 -4.14
C GLY A 212 -3.11 -14.99 -4.62
N PRO A 213 -2.32 -14.58 -5.64
CA PRO A 213 -2.34 -13.20 -6.14
C PRO A 213 -3.67 -12.76 -6.76
N MET A 214 -4.46 -13.69 -7.30
CA MET A 214 -5.80 -13.42 -7.80
C MET A 214 -6.80 -13.26 -6.64
N VAL A 215 -6.60 -14.05 -5.58
CA VAL A 215 -7.38 -13.97 -4.34
C VAL A 215 -7.13 -12.63 -3.65
N SER A 216 -5.89 -12.21 -3.47
CA SER A 216 -5.59 -10.87 -2.94
C SER A 216 -6.26 -9.77 -3.76
N LYS A 217 -6.09 -9.76 -5.10
CA LYS A 217 -6.77 -8.77 -5.97
C LYS A 217 -8.29 -8.80 -5.85
N LEU A 218 -8.88 -9.97 -5.62
CA LEU A 218 -10.32 -10.11 -5.46
C LEU A 218 -10.78 -9.63 -4.07
N VAL A 219 -10.05 -9.92 -2.98
CA VAL A 219 -10.36 -9.34 -1.67
C VAL A 219 -10.20 -7.82 -1.74
N ASP A 220 -9.14 -7.32 -2.37
CA ASP A 220 -8.92 -5.88 -2.59
C ASP A 220 -10.09 -5.26 -3.34
N GLN A 221 -10.62 -5.93 -4.37
CA GLN A 221 -11.82 -5.48 -5.09
C GLN A 221 -13.09 -5.54 -4.24
N LEU A 222 -13.28 -6.55 -3.39
CA LEU A 222 -14.42 -6.64 -2.47
C LEU A 222 -14.35 -5.58 -1.37
N ILE A 223 -13.16 -5.17 -0.95
CA ILE A 223 -12.97 -4.10 0.05
C ILE A 223 -13.11 -2.72 -0.60
N LEU A 224 -12.30 -2.47 -1.63
CA LEU A 224 -12.09 -1.15 -2.23
C LEU A 224 -13.13 -0.82 -3.29
N GLY A 225 -13.78 -1.83 -3.87
CA GLY A 225 -14.84 -1.69 -4.86
C GLY A 225 -16.25 -1.75 -4.28
N THR A 226 -16.43 -1.84 -2.96
CA THR A 226 -17.75 -1.82 -2.32
C THR A 226 -18.10 -0.43 -1.76
N GLU A 227 -19.33 0.00 -2.03
CA GLU A 227 -19.90 1.26 -1.53
C GLU A 227 -20.43 1.08 -0.10
N TRP A 228 -19.50 1.05 0.87
CA TRP A 228 -19.83 0.87 2.29
C TRP A 228 -20.63 2.05 2.87
N GLY A 229 -20.47 3.26 2.33
CA GLY A 229 -21.06 4.48 2.90
C GLY A 229 -20.54 4.79 4.30
N ASP A 230 -21.33 5.51 5.09
CA ASP A 230 -20.99 5.88 6.46
C ASP A 230 -21.14 4.68 7.41
N LEU A 231 -20.03 4.11 7.89
CA LEU A 231 -20.01 3.02 8.86
C LEU A 231 -19.27 3.42 10.13
N ASP A 232 -19.83 3.06 11.28
CA ASP A 232 -19.12 3.14 12.55
C ASP A 232 -18.11 2.00 12.69
N TYR A 233 -18.49 0.80 12.24
CA TYR A 233 -17.64 -0.40 12.29
C TYR A 233 -17.71 -1.19 10.98
N LEU A 234 -16.56 -1.62 10.47
CA LEU A 234 -16.44 -2.67 9.47
C LEU A 234 -15.75 -3.87 10.08
N VAL A 235 -16.49 -4.97 10.27
CA VAL A 235 -15.96 -6.24 10.76
C VAL A 235 -15.45 -7.05 9.58
N VAL A 236 -14.20 -7.48 9.63
CA VAL A 236 -13.56 -8.26 8.57
C VAL A 236 -13.30 -9.66 9.08
N ASP A 237 -14.01 -10.65 8.52
CA ASP A 237 -13.75 -12.05 8.76
C ASP A 237 -12.54 -12.49 7.94
N MET A 238 -11.37 -12.56 8.58
CA MET A 238 -10.09 -12.79 7.90
C MET A 238 -9.99 -14.24 7.42
N PRO A 239 -9.26 -14.54 6.32
CA PRO A 239 -8.95 -15.94 5.97
C PRO A 239 -8.15 -16.62 7.09
N PRO A 240 -8.14 -17.97 7.20
CA PRO A 240 -7.38 -18.66 8.23
C PRO A 240 -5.85 -18.58 8.01
N GLY A 241 -5.08 -18.69 9.08
CA GLY A 241 -3.61 -18.77 9.06
C GLY A 241 -2.91 -17.51 9.56
N THR A 242 -1.63 -17.34 9.21
CA THR A 242 -0.84 -16.10 9.39
C THR A 242 -0.04 -15.80 8.11
N GLY A 243 -0.60 -16.15 6.95
CA GLY A 243 0.06 -16.06 5.65
C GLY A 243 -0.04 -14.68 4.99
N ASP A 244 0.58 -14.56 3.81
CA ASP A 244 0.72 -13.30 3.07
C ASP A 244 -0.59 -12.54 2.83
N ILE A 245 -1.73 -13.24 2.70
CA ILE A 245 -3.04 -12.60 2.49
C ILE A 245 -3.44 -11.81 3.74
N GLN A 246 -3.27 -12.34 4.94
CA GLN A 246 -3.61 -11.63 6.17
C GLN A 246 -2.71 -10.40 6.38
N ILE A 247 -1.42 -10.53 6.09
CA ILE A 247 -0.46 -9.42 6.18
C ILE A 247 -0.83 -8.35 5.15
N SER A 248 -1.09 -8.74 3.90
CA SER A 248 -1.49 -7.82 2.83
C SER A 248 -2.78 -7.08 3.18
N LEU A 249 -3.82 -7.79 3.63
CA LEU A 249 -5.08 -7.19 4.05
C LEU A 249 -4.89 -6.22 5.21
N SER A 250 -4.04 -6.58 6.16
CA SER A 250 -3.75 -5.73 7.33
C SER A 250 -2.92 -4.49 7.01
N GLN A 251 -2.13 -4.51 5.94
CA GLN A 251 -1.40 -3.35 5.44
C GLN A 251 -2.28 -2.42 4.59
N GLN A 252 -3.22 -2.98 3.84
CA GLN A 252 -4.11 -2.23 2.97
C GLN A 252 -5.28 -1.58 3.73
N MET A 253 -5.90 -2.34 4.64
CA MET A 253 -6.94 -1.85 5.52
C MET A 253 -6.25 -1.23 6.73
N ALA A 254 -6.46 0.06 6.98
CA ALA A 254 -5.94 0.70 8.20
C ALA A 254 -6.71 0.16 9.44
N ILE A 255 -6.45 -1.10 9.81
CA ILE A 255 -7.14 -1.83 10.88
C ILE A 255 -6.99 -1.05 12.19
N SER A 256 -8.12 -0.86 12.87
CA SER A 256 -8.15 -0.18 14.17
C SER A 256 -7.71 -1.14 15.28
N ALA A 257 -8.25 -2.36 15.27
CA ALA A 257 -7.89 -3.42 16.22
C ALA A 257 -8.19 -4.82 15.66
N ALA A 258 -7.55 -5.83 16.24
CA ALA A 258 -7.77 -7.23 15.93
C ALA A 258 -8.50 -7.96 17.08
N ILE A 259 -9.31 -8.97 16.74
CA ILE A 259 -9.89 -9.95 17.64
C ILE A 259 -9.38 -11.32 17.20
N VAL A 260 -8.80 -12.05 18.14
CA VAL A 260 -8.24 -13.38 17.86
C VAL A 260 -9.16 -14.46 18.41
N VAL A 261 -9.59 -15.39 17.56
CA VAL A 261 -10.48 -16.51 17.91
C VAL A 261 -9.65 -17.79 18.00
N THR A 262 -9.86 -18.56 19.07
CA THR A 262 -9.14 -19.81 19.35
C THR A 262 -10.01 -20.86 20.05
N THR A 263 -9.44 -22.02 20.35
CA THR A 263 -10.04 -23.07 21.18
C THR A 263 -9.13 -23.43 22.36
N PRO A 264 -9.64 -24.10 23.42
CA PRO A 264 -8.85 -24.39 24.63
C PRO A 264 -7.59 -25.25 24.41
N GLN A 265 -7.52 -25.94 23.27
CA GLN A 265 -6.43 -26.84 22.93
C GLN A 265 -5.10 -26.10 22.83
N ARG A 266 -4.06 -26.67 23.46
CA ARG A 266 -2.70 -26.09 23.46
C ARG A 266 -2.13 -25.87 22.06
N LEU A 267 -2.49 -26.71 21.09
CA LEU A 267 -2.05 -26.53 19.70
C LEU A 267 -2.61 -25.22 19.10
N SER A 268 -3.89 -24.94 19.31
CA SER A 268 -4.53 -23.69 18.84
C SER A 268 -3.93 -22.46 19.53
N PHE A 269 -3.43 -22.63 20.76
CA PHE A 269 -2.78 -21.57 21.53
C PHE A 269 -1.46 -21.08 20.91
N VAL A 270 -0.60 -22.00 20.46
CA VAL A 270 0.66 -21.64 19.78
C VAL A 270 0.39 -20.83 18.51
N ASP A 271 -0.70 -21.16 17.81
CA ASP A 271 -1.11 -20.42 16.62
C ASP A 271 -1.59 -19.00 16.98
N VAL A 272 -2.29 -18.82 18.11
CA VAL A 272 -2.70 -17.51 18.64
C VAL A 272 -1.50 -16.61 18.95
N GLU A 273 -0.46 -17.14 19.61
CA GLU A 273 0.74 -16.34 19.92
C GLU A 273 1.39 -15.78 18.65
N LYS A 274 1.46 -16.58 17.58
CA LYS A 274 1.96 -16.13 16.28
C LYS A 274 1.06 -15.06 15.65
N GLY A 275 -0.26 -15.22 15.77
CA GLY A 275 -1.21 -14.24 15.28
C GLY A 275 -1.12 -12.89 15.99
N ILE A 276 -0.98 -12.91 17.31
CA ILE A 276 -0.78 -11.70 18.11
C ILE A 276 0.53 -11.03 17.70
N ALA A 277 1.63 -11.77 17.61
CA ALA A 277 2.92 -11.23 17.17
C ALA A 277 2.83 -10.59 15.77
N MET A 278 2.16 -11.25 14.81
CA MET A 278 1.93 -10.70 13.47
C MET A 278 1.18 -9.35 13.51
N PHE A 279 0.13 -9.24 14.33
CA PHE A 279 -0.58 -7.97 14.47
C PHE A 279 0.27 -6.90 15.17
N GLU A 280 1.06 -7.26 16.18
CA GLU A 280 2.00 -6.34 16.85
C GLU A 280 3.07 -5.80 15.89
N ASP A 281 3.63 -6.65 15.03
CA ASP A 281 4.58 -6.26 13.99
C ASP A 281 3.96 -5.26 13.01
N LEU A 282 2.68 -5.45 12.69
CA LEU A 282 1.87 -4.55 11.86
C LEU A 282 1.30 -3.35 12.62
N LYS A 283 1.67 -3.17 13.89
CA LYS A 283 1.20 -2.09 14.77
C LYS A 283 -0.32 -2.06 14.95
N VAL A 284 -0.97 -3.22 14.84
CA VAL A 284 -2.39 -3.44 15.14
C VAL A 284 -2.49 -4.05 16.53
N LYS A 285 -3.26 -3.42 17.42
CA LYS A 285 -3.48 -3.95 18.77
C LYS A 285 -4.58 -5.00 18.78
N THR A 286 -4.36 -6.07 19.53
CA THR A 286 -5.39 -7.09 19.80
C THR A 286 -6.33 -6.59 20.90
N ALA A 287 -7.58 -6.29 20.56
CA ALA A 287 -8.57 -5.75 21.49
C ALA A 287 -9.21 -6.82 22.39
N ALA A 288 -9.33 -8.06 21.88
CA ALA A 288 -9.88 -9.18 22.64
C ALA A 288 -9.41 -10.54 22.09
N VAL A 289 -9.40 -11.55 22.96
CA VAL A 289 -9.29 -12.97 22.59
C VAL A 289 -10.58 -13.69 22.92
N VAL A 290 -11.08 -14.47 21.98
CA VAL A 290 -12.27 -15.29 22.15
C VAL A 290 -11.87 -16.77 22.13
N GLU A 291 -11.92 -17.43 23.28
CA GLU A 291 -11.76 -18.88 23.42
C GLU A 291 -13.13 -19.54 23.14
N ASN A 292 -13.35 -19.92 21.89
CA ASN A 292 -14.55 -20.60 21.45
C ASN A 292 -14.49 -22.10 21.81
N MET A 293 -15.65 -22.75 21.87
CA MET A 293 -15.77 -24.18 22.23
C MET A 293 -15.14 -24.48 23.61
N SER A 294 -15.24 -23.54 24.55
CA SER A 294 -14.58 -23.61 25.86
C SER A 294 -15.17 -24.67 26.78
N TYR A 295 -16.50 -24.76 26.79
CA TYR A 295 -17.24 -25.63 27.68
C TYR A 295 -18.56 -26.05 27.04
N PHE A 296 -19.22 -27.06 27.61
CA PHE A 296 -20.56 -27.49 27.24
C PHE A 296 -21.37 -27.68 28.52
N ASP A 297 -22.52 -27.01 28.61
CA ASP A 297 -23.46 -27.17 29.72
C ASP A 297 -24.45 -28.28 29.36
N CYS A 298 -24.41 -29.40 30.09
CA CYS A 298 -25.32 -30.50 29.82
C CYS A 298 -26.70 -30.23 30.42
N SER A 299 -27.73 -30.92 29.91
CA SER A 299 -29.11 -30.83 30.39
C SER A 299 -29.30 -31.21 31.87
N HIS A 300 -28.30 -31.85 32.49
CA HIS A 300 -28.29 -32.19 33.91
C HIS A 300 -27.71 -31.07 34.81
N GLY A 301 -27.39 -29.89 34.24
CA GLY A 301 -26.88 -28.74 34.99
C GLY A 301 -25.38 -28.78 35.32
N GLN A 302 -24.63 -29.71 34.73
CA GLN A 302 -23.18 -29.82 34.91
C GLN A 302 -22.44 -29.22 33.71
N ARG A 303 -21.43 -28.39 34.00
CA ARG A 303 -20.50 -27.82 33.00
C ARG A 303 -19.35 -28.78 32.74
N HIS A 304 -19.12 -29.11 31.47
CA HIS A 304 -18.02 -29.95 31.01
C HIS A 304 -17.01 -29.14 30.20
N TYR A 305 -15.73 -29.46 30.34
CA TYR A 305 -14.63 -28.86 29.58
C TYR A 305 -14.01 -29.91 28.65
N PRO A 306 -14.58 -30.15 27.47
CA PRO A 306 -14.20 -31.27 26.61
C PRO A 306 -12.74 -31.21 26.13
N PHE A 307 -12.14 -30.01 26.13
CA PHE A 307 -10.75 -29.78 25.75
C PHE A 307 -9.86 -29.35 26.93
N GLY A 308 -10.34 -29.49 28.18
CA GLY A 308 -9.65 -29.04 29.39
C GLY A 308 -9.88 -27.55 29.72
N ALA A 309 -9.17 -27.06 30.74
CA ALA A 309 -9.38 -25.71 31.31
C ALA A 309 -8.97 -24.54 30.40
N GLY A 310 -8.34 -24.82 29.24
CA GLY A 310 -7.76 -23.81 28.35
C GLY A 310 -6.43 -23.26 28.87
N HIS A 311 -5.80 -22.40 28.07
CA HIS A 311 -4.49 -21.80 28.37
C HIS A 311 -4.56 -20.26 28.34
N THR A 312 -5.77 -19.69 28.22
CA THR A 312 -5.99 -18.25 28.03
C THR A 312 -5.37 -17.36 29.10
N GLN A 313 -5.24 -17.83 30.35
CA GLN A 313 -4.57 -17.08 31.42
C GLN A 313 -3.09 -16.79 31.09
N GLU A 314 -2.41 -17.71 30.42
CA GLU A 314 -1.02 -17.51 29.97
C GLU A 314 -0.92 -16.35 28.96
N LEU A 315 -1.96 -16.10 28.13
CA LEU A 315 -1.99 -14.94 27.24
C LEU A 315 -2.23 -13.64 27.99
N VAL A 316 -3.11 -13.67 28.99
CA VAL A 316 -3.37 -12.51 29.86
C VAL A 316 -2.06 -12.09 30.52
N ASP A 317 -1.30 -13.04 31.05
CA ASP A 317 -0.06 -12.78 31.77
C ASP A 317 1.07 -12.35 30.82
N LYS A 318 1.20 -13.00 29.65
CA LYS A 318 2.29 -12.75 28.69
C LYS A 318 2.10 -11.48 27.85
N TYR A 319 0.87 -11.18 27.44
CA TYR A 319 0.56 -10.06 26.54
C TYR A 319 -0.21 -8.92 27.22
N ASN A 320 -0.39 -8.98 28.55
CA ASN A 320 -1.17 -8.01 29.33
C ASN A 320 -2.59 -7.79 28.77
N MET A 321 -3.18 -8.84 28.18
CA MET A 321 -4.49 -8.77 27.55
C MET A 321 -5.59 -9.00 28.57
N LYS A 322 -6.33 -7.95 28.90
CA LYS A 322 -7.39 -7.99 29.93
C LYS A 322 -8.74 -8.52 29.43
N ASN A 323 -8.92 -8.56 28.11
CA ASN A 323 -10.22 -8.81 27.47
C ASN A 323 -10.27 -10.23 26.87
N VAL A 324 -10.61 -11.21 27.70
CA VAL A 324 -10.77 -12.61 27.28
C VAL A 324 -12.22 -13.05 27.45
N PHE A 325 -12.79 -13.64 26.39
CA PHE A 325 -14.16 -14.15 26.38
C PHE A 325 -14.16 -15.64 26.10
N LYS A 326 -15.03 -16.39 26.80
CA LYS A 326 -15.21 -17.83 26.61
C LYS A 326 -16.60 -18.10 26.06
N LEU A 327 -16.69 -18.86 24.97
CA LEU A 327 -17.96 -19.25 24.36
C LEU A 327 -18.18 -20.76 24.48
N PRO A 328 -19.42 -21.22 24.73
CA PRO A 328 -19.73 -22.64 24.83
C PRO A 328 -19.74 -23.34 23.47
N ILE A 329 -19.68 -24.67 23.51
CA ILE A 329 -20.21 -25.53 22.46
C ILE A 329 -21.73 -25.56 22.66
N SER A 330 -22.49 -25.05 21.71
CA SER A 330 -23.95 -24.94 21.81
C SER A 330 -24.60 -25.38 20.51
N GLU A 331 -25.62 -26.23 20.60
CA GLU A 331 -26.44 -26.63 19.44
C GLU A 331 -27.11 -25.41 18.80
N GLN A 332 -27.44 -24.40 19.60
CA GLN A 332 -28.07 -23.16 19.13
C GLN A 332 -27.14 -22.35 18.22
N PHE A 333 -25.82 -22.37 18.45
CA PHE A 333 -24.86 -21.76 17.53
C PHE A 333 -24.82 -22.49 16.18
N SER A 334 -24.89 -23.82 16.18
CA SER A 334 -24.93 -24.60 14.93
C SER A 334 -26.23 -24.34 14.17
N SER A 335 -27.38 -24.46 14.84
CA SER A 335 -28.68 -24.32 14.19
C SER A 335 -28.94 -22.91 13.66
N SER A 336 -28.49 -21.87 14.37
CA SER A 336 -28.58 -20.49 13.88
C SER A 336 -27.75 -20.27 12.61
N ALA A 337 -26.50 -20.77 12.59
CA ALA A 337 -25.63 -20.70 11.42
C ALA A 337 -26.24 -21.43 10.20
N ASP A 338 -26.84 -22.60 10.41
CA ASP A 338 -27.48 -23.38 9.33
C ASP A 338 -28.80 -22.74 8.85
N SER A 339 -29.49 -21.99 9.72
CA SER A 339 -30.75 -21.30 9.37
C SER A 339 -30.56 -20.01 8.57
N GLY A 340 -29.32 -19.52 8.44
CA GLY A 340 -29.05 -18.23 7.79
C GLY A 340 -29.50 -17.01 8.58
N ARG A 341 -29.76 -17.17 9.89
CA ARG A 341 -30.06 -16.09 10.82
C ARG A 341 -29.01 -16.06 11.94
N PRO A 342 -28.26 -14.95 12.11
CA PRO A 342 -27.27 -14.82 13.19
C PRO A 342 -27.84 -15.18 14.56
N PHE A 343 -27.07 -15.92 15.37
CA PHE A 343 -27.46 -16.36 16.71
C PHE A 343 -27.96 -15.21 17.58
N VAL A 344 -27.27 -14.06 17.58
CA VAL A 344 -27.65 -12.90 18.39
C VAL A 344 -28.98 -12.27 17.98
N LEU A 345 -29.59 -12.68 16.87
CA LEU A 345 -30.93 -12.27 16.45
C LEU A 345 -31.99 -13.35 16.69
N SER A 346 -31.61 -14.50 17.24
CA SER A 346 -32.45 -15.70 17.38
C SER A 346 -33.30 -15.72 18.64
N GLY A 347 -32.85 -15.09 19.74
CA GLY A 347 -33.56 -15.13 21.02
C GLY A 347 -33.47 -16.47 21.75
N LEU A 348 -32.58 -17.38 21.31
CA LEU A 348 -32.52 -18.78 21.78
C LEU A 348 -31.83 -18.95 23.13
N SER A 349 -30.84 -18.12 23.47
CA SER A 349 -30.17 -18.14 24.78
C SER A 349 -29.76 -16.72 25.23
N PRO A 350 -30.47 -16.15 26.23
CA PRO A 350 -30.16 -14.83 26.77
C PRO A 350 -28.76 -14.71 27.40
N GLU A 351 -28.21 -15.79 27.95
CA GLU A 351 -26.88 -15.78 28.58
C GLU A 351 -25.75 -15.67 27.55
N GLU A 352 -25.84 -16.45 26.47
CA GLU A 352 -24.87 -16.40 25.38
C GLU A 352 -24.98 -15.09 24.58
N GLU A 353 -26.20 -14.58 24.36
CA GLU A 353 -26.42 -13.25 23.77
C GLU A 353 -25.78 -12.14 24.61
N LYS A 354 -25.89 -12.22 25.95
CA LYS A 354 -25.25 -11.28 26.87
C LYS A 354 -23.72 -11.34 26.78
N THR A 355 -23.16 -12.51 26.50
CA THR A 355 -21.71 -12.67 26.30
C THR A 355 -21.25 -11.95 25.03
N TYR A 356 -21.97 -12.09 23.92
CA TYR A 356 -21.69 -11.33 22.69
C TYR A 356 -21.93 -9.82 22.85
N ASP A 357 -22.96 -9.41 23.60
CA ASP A 357 -23.19 -8.00 23.93
C ASP A 357 -22.03 -7.42 24.77
N SER A 358 -21.52 -8.20 25.73
CA SER A 358 -20.36 -7.84 26.54
C SER A 358 -19.07 -7.75 25.70
N LEU A 359 -18.89 -8.67 24.75
CA LEU A 359 -17.79 -8.63 23.78
C LEU A 359 -17.88 -7.36 22.91
N ALA A 360 -19.04 -7.07 22.32
CA ALA A 360 -19.26 -5.88 21.50
C ALA A 360 -19.02 -4.58 22.28
N THR A 361 -19.50 -4.52 23.53
CA THR A 361 -19.27 -3.38 24.43
C THR A 361 -17.79 -3.19 24.74
N THR A 362 -17.09 -4.28 25.07
CA THR A 362 -15.67 -4.24 25.43
C THR A 362 -14.81 -3.82 24.24
N VAL A 363 -15.06 -4.40 23.06
CA VAL A 363 -14.38 -4.03 21.81
C VAL A 363 -14.62 -2.56 21.47
N ALA A 364 -15.86 -2.06 21.59
CA ALA A 364 -16.16 -0.65 21.35
C ALA A 364 -15.44 0.28 22.33
N LYS A 365 -15.34 -0.09 23.62
CA LYS A 365 -14.58 0.69 24.62
C LYS A 365 -13.09 0.70 24.29
N GLU A 366 -12.53 -0.47 23.99
CA GLU A 366 -11.11 -0.60 23.66
C GLU A 366 -10.76 0.21 22.40
N LEU A 367 -11.61 0.20 21.37
CA LEU A 367 -11.42 1.03 20.18
C LEU A 367 -11.41 2.52 20.47
N VAL A 368 -12.26 3.01 21.38
CA VAL A 368 -12.25 4.43 21.80
C VAL A 368 -10.95 4.77 22.54
N VAL A 369 -10.52 3.91 23.45
CA VAL A 369 -9.25 4.07 24.20
C VAL A 369 -8.06 4.03 23.23
N LEU A 370 -8.02 3.04 22.34
CA LEU A 370 -6.98 2.92 21.32
C LEU A 370 -6.95 4.17 20.44
N LYS A 371 -8.11 4.63 19.94
CA LYS A 371 -8.26 5.88 19.16
C LYS A 371 -7.71 7.09 19.89
N HIS A 372 -7.98 7.20 21.19
CA HIS A 372 -7.47 8.29 22.01
C HIS A 372 -5.94 8.23 22.20
N ASN A 373 -5.42 7.01 22.38
CA ASN A 373 -4.00 6.74 22.51
C ASN A 373 -3.26 6.69 21.15
N VAL A 374 -3.97 6.84 20.01
CA VAL A 374 -3.33 6.99 18.71
C VAL A 374 -2.62 8.33 18.69
N ARG A 375 -1.30 8.25 18.83
CA ARG A 375 -0.41 9.34 18.42
C ARG A 375 -0.60 9.53 16.93
N LEU A 376 -1.12 10.70 16.56
CA LEU A 376 -1.09 11.13 15.17
C LEU A 376 0.38 11.23 14.76
N ALA A 377 0.67 10.97 13.48
CA ALA A 377 2.05 10.98 13.00
C ALA A 377 2.70 12.34 13.34
N PRO A 378 3.91 12.36 13.94
CA PRO A 378 4.61 13.60 14.22
C PRO A 378 4.88 14.38 12.93
N GLU A 379 4.98 15.70 13.03
CA GLU A 379 5.59 16.52 11.99
C GLU A 379 7.02 16.87 12.39
N LEU A 380 7.96 16.64 11.49
CA LEU A 380 9.36 17.03 11.63
C LEU A 380 9.68 18.04 10.54
N LEU A 381 9.88 19.29 10.94
CA LEU A 381 10.16 20.42 10.06
C LEU A 381 11.54 21.00 10.38
N TYR A 382 12.17 21.65 9.41
CA TYR A 382 13.39 22.42 9.63
C TYR A 382 13.12 23.89 9.31
N ASP A 383 13.39 24.75 10.28
CA ASP A 383 13.34 26.20 10.18
C ASP A 383 14.76 26.75 10.41
N LYS A 384 15.26 27.57 9.50
CA LYS A 384 16.64 28.08 9.57
C LYS A 384 16.93 28.93 10.81
N ASN A 385 15.93 29.59 11.38
CA ASN A 385 16.10 30.47 12.53
C ASN A 385 15.80 29.75 13.85
N ARG A 386 14.94 28.72 13.81
CA ARG A 386 14.50 28.00 15.01
C ARG A 386 15.30 26.71 15.22
N GLY A 387 15.68 26.01 14.14
CA GLY A 387 16.26 24.68 14.17
C GLY A 387 15.27 23.62 13.69
N ILE A 388 15.36 22.40 14.24
CA ILE A 388 14.40 21.33 13.97
C ILE A 388 13.14 21.58 14.80
N VAL A 389 12.00 21.74 14.14
CA VAL A 389 10.69 21.86 14.80
C VAL A 389 9.99 20.51 14.75
N LEU A 390 9.83 19.88 15.91
CA LEU A 390 9.10 18.63 16.06
C LEU A 390 7.73 18.91 16.70
N ARG A 391 6.66 18.53 16.00
CA ARG A 391 5.28 18.63 16.49
C ARG A 391 4.71 17.25 16.73
N LEU A 392 4.25 17.02 17.95
CA LEU A 392 3.48 15.85 18.32
C LEU A 392 2.02 16.23 18.39
N TYR A 393 1.20 15.47 17.66
CA TYR A 393 -0.23 15.64 17.64
C TYR A 393 -0.88 14.54 18.47
N SER A 394 -1.72 14.94 19.42
CA SER A 394 -2.77 14.11 19.97
C SER A 394 -4.11 14.60 19.46
N LEU A 395 -5.20 13.87 19.76
CA LEU A 395 -6.53 14.35 19.42
C LEU A 395 -6.85 15.69 20.08
N ASN A 396 -6.29 16.02 21.25
CA ASN A 396 -6.74 17.20 22.02
C ASN A 396 -5.65 18.27 22.24
N GLU A 397 -4.41 17.98 21.86
CA GLU A 397 -3.23 18.78 22.19
C GLU A 397 -2.18 18.63 21.08
N ALA A 398 -1.57 19.74 20.67
CA ALA A 398 -0.34 19.72 19.91
C ALA A 398 0.81 20.21 20.79
N LYS A 399 1.86 19.40 20.93
CA LYS A 399 3.09 19.77 21.61
C LYS A 399 4.14 20.08 20.56
N GLU A 400 4.81 21.22 20.69
CA GLU A 400 5.90 21.62 19.83
C GLU A 400 7.20 21.70 20.64
N ALA A 401 8.25 21.07 20.14
CA ALA A 401 9.60 21.20 20.64
C ALA A 401 10.51 21.67 19.50
N VAL A 402 11.54 22.43 19.86
CA VAL A 402 12.56 22.87 18.92
C VAL A 402 13.90 22.32 19.39
N LEU A 403 14.59 21.62 18.48
CA LEU A 403 15.86 20.98 18.74
C LEU A 403 16.94 21.64 17.88
N HIS A 404 18.16 21.71 18.39
CA HIS A 404 19.28 22.07 17.54
C HIS A 404 19.51 20.93 16.51
N PRO A 405 19.80 21.23 15.23
CA PRO A 405 20.06 20.18 14.24
C PRO A 405 21.17 19.19 14.65
N ALA A 406 22.23 19.68 15.31
CA ALA A 406 23.31 18.83 15.81
C ALA A 406 22.82 17.81 16.86
N ASP A 407 21.89 18.20 17.73
CA ASP A 407 21.33 17.31 18.76
C ASP A 407 20.52 16.17 18.14
N LEU A 408 19.75 16.47 17.09
CA LEU A 408 19.03 15.42 16.38
C LEU A 408 19.99 14.52 15.60
N ARG A 409 21.01 15.08 14.94
CA ARG A 409 22.06 14.31 14.24
C ARG A 409 22.80 13.34 15.15
N ALA A 410 23.14 13.79 16.35
CA ALA A 410 23.85 13.00 17.36
C ALA A 410 23.07 11.74 17.77
N LYS A 411 21.74 11.76 17.61
CA LYS A 411 20.84 10.66 17.95
C LYS A 411 20.50 9.75 16.77
N CYS A 412 21.23 9.85 15.66
CA CYS A 412 21.05 8.96 14.50
C CYS A 412 21.32 7.51 14.90
N ARG A 413 20.38 6.59 14.59
CA ARG A 413 20.51 5.15 14.88
C ARG A 413 20.61 4.28 13.62
N CYS A 414 21.12 4.83 12.52
CA CYS A 414 21.35 4.03 11.31
C CYS A 414 22.56 3.10 11.48
N ALA A 415 22.67 2.08 10.62
CA ALA A 415 23.76 1.10 10.63
C ALA A 415 25.19 1.70 10.57
N GLN A 416 25.35 2.96 10.10
CA GLN A 416 26.64 3.64 10.09
C GLN A 416 26.95 4.41 11.38
N CYS A 417 25.97 4.58 12.27
CA CYS A 417 26.08 5.38 13.49
C CYS A 417 25.92 4.56 14.76
N ILE A 418 25.48 3.31 14.66
CA ILE A 418 25.41 2.35 15.76
C ILE A 418 26.15 1.07 15.39
N ASP A 419 26.74 0.43 16.38
CA ASP A 419 27.29 -0.90 16.23
C ASP A 419 26.14 -1.93 16.22
N GLU A 420 26.08 -2.75 15.17
CA GLU A 420 24.95 -3.65 14.94
C GLU A 420 24.85 -4.80 15.97
N PHE A 421 25.94 -5.12 16.68
CA PHE A 421 25.98 -6.23 17.64
C PHE A 421 25.75 -5.79 19.09
N THR A 422 26.19 -4.58 19.43
CA THR A 422 26.10 -4.03 20.80
C THR A 422 25.01 -2.97 20.94
N GLY A 423 24.60 -2.34 19.84
CA GLY A 423 23.63 -1.24 19.83
C GLY A 423 24.21 0.09 20.35
N GLU A 424 25.51 0.15 20.61
CA GLU A 424 26.20 1.34 21.10
C GLU A 424 26.39 2.38 19.99
N GLN A 425 26.37 3.66 20.38
CA GLN A 425 26.54 4.80 19.47
C GLN A 425 28.02 4.89 19.04
N ILE A 426 28.30 4.65 17.76
CA ILE A 426 29.65 4.81 17.17
C ILE A 426 29.92 6.29 16.84
N LEU A 427 28.86 7.04 16.50
CA LEU A 427 28.96 8.45 16.16
C LEU A 427 29.42 9.27 17.37
N ASP A 428 30.58 9.90 17.26
CA ASP A 428 31.06 10.88 18.24
C ASP A 428 30.34 12.23 18.05
N PRO A 429 29.52 12.69 19.02
CA PRO A 429 28.81 13.96 18.91
C PRO A 429 29.73 15.17 18.72
N ALA A 430 30.97 15.13 19.21
CA ALA A 430 31.93 16.23 19.07
C ALA A 430 32.43 16.42 17.62
N THR A 431 32.24 15.42 16.77
CA THR A 431 32.61 15.48 15.34
C THR A 431 31.52 16.09 14.47
N ILE A 432 30.35 16.38 15.03
CA ILE A 432 29.21 16.95 14.33
C ILE A 432 29.43 18.47 14.22
N PRO A 433 29.42 19.05 13.01
CA PRO A 433 29.54 20.49 12.85
C PRO A 433 28.39 21.26 13.51
N ASP A 434 28.69 22.39 14.15
CA ASP A 434 27.67 23.25 14.78
C ASP A 434 26.69 23.85 13.76
N ASP A 435 27.11 24.02 12.50
CA ASP A 435 26.29 24.53 11.40
C ASP A 435 25.52 23.44 10.62
N ILE A 436 25.53 22.20 11.14
CA ILE A 436 24.86 21.09 10.50
C ILE A 436 23.36 21.38 10.34
N HIS A 437 22.78 20.97 9.22
CA HIS A 437 21.35 21.12 8.97
C HIS A 437 20.84 20.03 8.04
N PRO A 438 19.54 19.68 8.12
CA PRO A 438 18.96 18.73 7.18
C PRO A 438 18.82 19.35 5.78
N THR A 439 19.24 18.62 4.76
CA THR A 439 19.06 18.96 3.34
C THR A 439 17.80 18.31 2.75
N ALA A 440 17.33 17.22 3.35
CA ALA A 440 16.03 16.59 3.04
C ALA A 440 15.45 15.92 4.29
N VAL A 441 14.11 15.95 4.43
CA VAL A 441 13.37 15.21 5.45
C VAL A 441 12.24 14.47 4.74
N GLU A 442 12.30 13.15 4.73
CA GLU A 442 11.32 12.29 4.06
C GLU A 442 10.60 11.39 5.05
N ARG A 443 9.28 11.30 4.91
CA ARG A 443 8.50 10.35 5.71
C ARG A 443 8.64 8.93 5.14
N LYS A 444 9.05 7.97 5.97
CA LYS A 444 9.10 6.54 5.61
C LYS A 444 7.91 5.82 6.27
N GLY A 445 6.84 5.68 5.49
CA GLY A 445 5.61 5.02 5.92
C GLY A 445 4.94 5.70 7.11
N ASN A 446 4.48 4.90 8.07
CA ASN A 446 3.79 5.35 9.28
C ASN A 446 4.61 5.16 10.56
N TYR A 447 5.93 5.05 10.46
CA TYR A 447 6.77 4.73 11.62
C TYR A 447 8.06 5.56 11.76
N ALA A 448 8.53 6.26 10.72
CA ALA A 448 9.80 7.00 10.81
C ALA A 448 9.93 8.17 9.80
N PHE A 449 10.91 9.03 10.07
CA PHE A 449 11.49 9.98 9.13
C PHE A 449 12.90 9.56 8.72
N ALA A 450 13.20 9.65 7.44
CA ALA A 450 14.57 9.64 6.94
C ALA A 450 15.05 11.10 6.78
N VAL A 451 16.27 11.38 7.20
CA VAL A 451 16.85 12.73 7.11
C VAL A 451 18.20 12.64 6.40
N THR A 452 18.39 13.49 5.40
CA THR A 452 19.69 13.70 4.78
C THR A 452 20.31 14.96 5.38
N TRP A 453 21.58 14.88 5.76
CA TRP A 453 22.30 15.95 6.47
C TRP A 453 23.31 16.66 5.58
N SER A 454 23.68 17.89 5.97
CA SER A 454 24.68 18.72 5.26
C SER A 454 26.10 18.18 5.33
N ASP A 455 26.40 17.27 6.27
CA ASP A 455 27.67 16.52 6.36
C ASP A 455 27.78 15.39 5.32
N GLY A 456 26.78 15.24 4.44
CA GLY A 456 26.73 14.21 3.40
C GLY A 456 26.11 12.88 3.86
N HIS A 457 25.67 12.77 5.11
CA HIS A 457 25.09 11.55 5.64
C HIS A 457 23.62 11.38 5.21
N THR A 458 23.32 10.33 4.44
CA THR A 458 22.01 10.12 3.77
C THR A 458 21.16 9.00 4.36
N SER A 459 21.69 8.22 5.30
CA SER A 459 21.03 7.01 5.83
C SER A 459 20.35 7.21 7.18
N SER A 460 20.29 8.43 7.72
CA SER A 460 19.65 8.64 9.02
C SER A 460 18.17 8.26 8.98
N LEU A 461 17.76 7.52 10.01
CA LEU A 461 16.38 7.11 10.22
C LEU A 461 15.99 7.39 11.67
N TYR A 462 14.91 8.13 11.86
CA TYR A 462 14.37 8.50 13.16
C TYR A 462 12.94 7.96 13.27
N THR A 463 12.73 6.96 14.13
CA THR A 463 11.40 6.43 14.37
C THR A 463 10.53 7.46 15.10
N TYR A 464 9.22 7.40 14.92
CA TYR A 464 8.29 8.28 15.63
C TYR A 464 8.40 8.11 17.15
N ASP A 465 8.64 6.89 17.61
CA ASP A 465 8.86 6.61 19.03
C ASP A 465 10.15 7.27 19.54
N ALA A 466 11.25 7.17 18.79
CA ALA A 466 12.50 7.84 19.13
C ALA A 466 12.34 9.37 19.17
N LEU A 467 11.68 9.95 18.17
CA LEU A 467 11.40 11.39 18.14
C LEU A 467 10.48 11.82 19.29
N THR A 468 9.47 11.00 19.62
CA THR A 468 8.57 11.30 20.75
C THR A 468 9.33 11.27 22.08
N ALA A 469 10.27 10.34 22.24
CA ALA A 469 11.11 10.25 23.43
C ALA A 469 11.94 11.53 23.65
N LEU A 470 12.37 12.21 22.58
CA LEU A 470 13.10 13.49 22.65
C LEU A 470 12.31 14.63 23.27
N ILE A 471 10.98 14.52 23.32
CA ILE A 471 10.10 15.53 23.90
C ILE A 471 9.72 15.16 25.34
N THR A 472 9.75 13.87 25.68
CA THR A 472 9.35 13.39 27.00
C THR A 472 10.50 13.33 28.01
N ASP A 473 11.74 13.16 27.56
CA ASP A 473 12.94 13.25 28.41
C ASP A 473 13.60 14.63 28.25
N ASP A 474 13.73 15.32 29.39
CA ASP A 474 14.48 16.57 29.61
C ASP A 474 14.07 17.84 28.83
N GLY A 475 13.25 18.68 29.48
CA GLY A 475 13.38 20.16 29.45
C GLY A 475 13.11 20.95 28.16
N LEU A 476 12.79 20.31 27.02
CA LEU A 476 12.76 20.96 25.69
C LEU A 476 11.37 21.41 25.18
N VAL A 477 10.34 21.45 26.05
CA VAL A 477 9.00 21.90 25.65
C VAL A 477 8.94 23.43 25.62
N LEU A 478 8.92 24.01 24.41
CA LEU A 478 8.87 25.47 24.24
C LEU A 478 7.44 26.03 24.28
N SER A 479 6.43 25.24 23.91
CA SER A 479 5.03 25.67 23.99
C SER A 479 4.04 24.51 23.91
N THR A 480 3.01 24.54 24.76
CA THR A 480 1.84 23.67 24.68
C THR A 480 0.66 24.47 24.13
N VAL A 481 0.05 24.01 23.03
CA VAL A 481 -1.15 24.66 22.46
C VAL A 481 -2.32 23.68 22.48
N SER A 482 -3.38 24.04 23.22
CA SER A 482 -4.66 23.34 23.16
C SER A 482 -5.37 23.71 21.86
N LEU A 483 -5.54 22.77 20.94
CA LEU A 483 -6.18 23.02 19.64
C LEU A 483 -7.59 22.42 19.62
N GLN A 484 -8.58 23.21 19.16
CA GLN A 484 -9.88 22.68 18.73
C GLN A 484 -9.74 22.18 17.28
N ILE A 485 -10.01 20.88 17.05
CA ILE A 485 -9.68 20.13 15.83
C ILE A 485 -10.43 20.61 14.56
N ASP A 486 -11.40 21.51 14.66
CA ASP A 486 -12.28 21.85 13.52
C ASP A 486 -11.60 22.63 12.36
N SER A 487 -10.29 22.90 12.42
CA SER A 487 -9.55 23.62 11.36
C SER A 487 -8.28 22.94 10.83
N ILE A 488 -7.95 21.71 11.23
CA ILE A 488 -6.77 21.00 10.69
C ILE A 488 -7.18 20.07 9.56
N VAL A 489 -7.34 20.63 8.37
CA VAL A 489 -7.13 19.88 7.12
C VAL A 489 -5.61 19.89 6.90
N PRO A 490 -4.96 18.76 6.56
CA PRO A 490 -3.57 18.79 6.11
C PRO A 490 -3.52 19.58 4.80
N HIS A 491 -3.26 20.87 4.91
CA HIS A 491 -2.88 21.69 3.77
C HIS A 491 -1.51 21.18 3.31
N ASN A 492 -1.47 20.56 2.12
CA ASN A 492 -0.27 20.45 1.32
C ASN A 492 0.28 21.87 1.11
N SER A 493 1.20 22.29 1.98
CA SER A 493 1.88 23.58 1.86
C SER A 493 3.11 23.42 0.99
N ILE A 494 2.95 23.96 -0.21
CA ILE A 494 4.02 24.44 -1.08
C ILE A 494 4.89 25.44 -0.28
N THR A 495 6.18 25.50 -0.66
CA THR A 495 7.29 26.39 -0.21
C THR A 495 8.14 25.82 0.93
N SER A 496 9.42 25.48 0.67
CA SER A 496 10.48 26.49 0.55
C SER A 496 11.53 26.18 -0.53
N ILE A 497 11.37 26.85 -1.67
CA ILE A 497 12.38 26.98 -2.75
C ILE A 497 13.56 27.90 -2.33
N GLU A 498 13.49 28.50 -1.14
CA GLU A 498 14.51 29.44 -0.64
C GLU A 498 15.58 28.79 0.24
N ALA A 499 15.41 27.53 0.65
CA ALA A 499 16.46 26.80 1.36
C ALA A 499 17.54 26.26 0.41
N GLN A 500 17.15 25.85 -0.81
CA GLN A 500 18.06 25.32 -1.83
C GLN A 500 18.84 26.40 -2.61
N LYS A 501 18.39 27.67 -2.59
CA LYS A 501 19.14 28.78 -3.19
C LYS A 501 20.42 29.14 -2.42
N ALA A 502 20.44 28.97 -1.10
CA ALA A 502 21.59 29.35 -0.28
C ALA A 502 22.76 28.34 -0.33
N ALA A 503 22.48 27.06 -0.60
CA ALA A 503 23.52 26.04 -0.78
C ALA A 503 24.19 26.08 -2.17
N ALA A 504 23.55 26.74 -3.15
CA ALA A 504 24.10 26.93 -4.48
C ALA A 504 25.05 28.16 -4.59
N GLU A 505 25.01 29.08 -3.62
CA GLU A 505 25.82 30.32 -3.64
C GLU A 505 27.15 30.19 -2.87
N SER A 506 27.33 29.15 -2.04
CA SER A 506 28.59 28.94 -1.28
C SER A 506 29.66 28.12 -2.00
N VAL A 507 29.31 27.42 -3.10
CA VAL A 507 30.26 26.73 -3.98
C VAL A 507 30.87 27.68 -5.03
N ALA A 508 30.38 28.93 -5.12
CA ALA A 508 30.80 29.92 -6.11
C ALA A 508 32.04 30.76 -5.73
N ASN A 509 32.62 30.61 -4.53
CA ASN A 509 33.77 31.39 -4.08
C ASN A 509 34.93 30.52 -3.57
N SER A 510 35.47 29.67 -4.44
CA SER A 510 36.89 29.29 -4.33
C SER A 510 37.53 29.46 -5.70
N SER A 511 38.45 30.42 -5.75
CA SER A 511 39.16 30.85 -6.93
C SER A 511 40.31 29.87 -7.24
N ASP A 512 40.21 29.17 -8.36
CA ASP A 512 41.38 28.82 -9.16
C ASP A 512 41.00 28.86 -10.65
N LYS A 513 41.63 29.78 -11.37
CA LYS A 513 41.39 30.06 -12.80
C LYS A 513 42.04 28.97 -13.68
N PRO A 514 41.35 28.43 -14.68
CA PRO A 514 41.98 28.01 -15.92
C PRO A 514 41.86 29.14 -16.96
N THR A 515 42.98 29.39 -17.61
CA THR A 515 43.24 30.42 -18.62
C THR A 515 42.35 30.30 -19.88
N ASN A 516 42.03 31.45 -20.45
CA ASN A 516 41.35 31.67 -21.74
C ASN A 516 41.64 30.60 -22.82
N GLY A 517 40.63 29.83 -23.18
CA GLY A 517 40.52 29.09 -24.43
C GLY A 517 39.30 29.58 -25.21
N SER A 518 39.52 29.91 -26.48
CA SER A 518 38.55 30.33 -27.50
C SER A 518 37.21 29.56 -27.51
N PRO A 519 36.11 30.15 -28.03
CA PRO A 519 34.79 29.51 -28.04
C PRO A 519 34.83 28.16 -28.77
N GLN A 520 34.74 27.06 -28.02
CA GLN A 520 34.59 25.74 -28.62
C GLN A 520 33.18 25.63 -29.23
N GLN A 521 33.19 25.33 -30.52
CA GLN A 521 32.05 25.14 -31.39
C GLN A 521 31.00 24.19 -30.78
N ARG A 522 29.71 24.48 -31.07
CA ARG A 522 28.61 23.53 -30.86
C ARG A 522 28.99 22.16 -31.45
N PRO A 523 28.83 21.05 -30.72
CA PRO A 523 28.98 19.72 -31.31
C PRO A 523 27.89 19.57 -32.38
N THR A 524 28.29 19.69 -33.64
CA THR A 524 27.47 19.27 -34.77
C THR A 524 27.63 17.76 -34.91
N LEU A 525 26.55 17.05 -35.26
CA LEU A 525 26.61 15.65 -35.69
C LEU A 525 27.48 15.60 -36.96
N SER A 526 28.79 15.40 -36.80
CA SER A 526 29.68 15.19 -37.94
C SER A 526 29.35 13.82 -38.54
N ALA A 527 29.20 13.77 -39.86
CA ALA A 527 28.93 12.57 -40.66
C ALA A 527 30.07 11.53 -40.68
N GLN A 528 30.88 11.44 -39.62
CA GLN A 528 32.04 10.56 -39.48
C GLN A 528 31.99 9.71 -38.19
N ASP A 529 30.80 9.40 -37.70
CA ASP A 529 30.63 8.36 -36.70
C ASP A 529 30.86 6.99 -37.37
N SER A 530 32.10 6.47 -37.29
CA SER A 530 32.55 5.20 -37.92
C SER A 530 31.72 3.98 -37.51
N TRP A 531 30.90 4.12 -36.48
CA TRP A 531 30.01 3.11 -35.94
C TRP A 531 28.60 3.13 -36.56
N ALA A 532 28.26 4.08 -37.43
CA ALA A 532 26.94 4.13 -38.09
C ALA A 532 26.61 2.86 -38.89
N GLN A 533 27.64 2.15 -39.38
CA GLN A 533 27.49 0.86 -40.06
C GLN A 533 27.00 -0.28 -39.12
N LEU A 534 27.08 -0.10 -37.80
CA LEU A 534 26.64 -1.06 -36.78
C LEU A 534 25.13 -0.98 -36.48
N GLN A 535 24.37 -0.17 -37.22
CA GLN A 535 22.93 -0.05 -37.06
C GLN A 535 22.23 -1.40 -37.30
N ILE A 536 21.20 -1.69 -36.51
CA ILE A 536 20.30 -2.83 -36.73
C ILE A 536 19.64 -2.69 -38.10
N LYS A 537 19.99 -3.62 -39.01
CA LYS A 537 19.52 -3.63 -40.40
C LYS A 537 18.01 -3.80 -40.49
N ASP A 538 17.47 -4.78 -39.78
CA ASP A 538 16.03 -5.05 -39.69
C ASP A 538 15.56 -4.99 -38.23
N ARG A 539 14.94 -3.87 -37.87
CA ARG A 539 14.42 -3.63 -36.50
C ARG A 539 13.12 -4.36 -36.22
N MET A 540 12.52 -4.97 -37.25
CA MET A 540 11.29 -5.74 -37.18
C MET A 540 11.53 -7.23 -37.48
N GLN A 541 12.77 -7.71 -37.49
CA GLN A 541 13.07 -9.12 -37.74
C GLN A 541 12.31 -10.06 -36.80
N TRP A 542 12.12 -9.65 -35.54
CA TRP A 542 11.35 -10.38 -34.53
C TRP A 542 9.87 -10.57 -34.94
N MET A 543 9.30 -9.70 -35.77
CA MET A 543 7.93 -9.80 -36.30
C MET A 543 7.70 -10.99 -37.22
N ASN A 544 8.76 -11.60 -37.78
CA ASN A 544 8.62 -12.78 -38.65
C ASN A 544 7.91 -13.95 -37.96
N HIS A 545 7.90 -13.96 -36.63
CA HIS A 545 7.24 -14.98 -35.82
C HIS A 545 5.82 -14.56 -35.38
N PHE A 546 5.35 -13.37 -35.74
CA PHE A 546 4.09 -12.79 -35.29
C PHE A 546 3.19 -12.34 -36.44
N LYS A 547 1.88 -12.26 -36.16
CA LYS A 547 0.88 -11.64 -37.02
C LYS A 547 0.23 -10.49 -36.29
N GLN A 548 0.04 -9.36 -36.95
CA GLN A 548 -0.85 -8.33 -36.42
C GLN A 548 -2.30 -8.83 -36.39
N ASN A 549 -2.96 -8.62 -35.26
CA ASN A 549 -4.36 -8.92 -35.07
C ASN A 549 -5.23 -7.75 -35.58
N LYS A 550 -6.39 -8.05 -36.18
CA LYS A 550 -7.34 -7.02 -36.66
C LYS A 550 -7.87 -6.12 -35.54
N ARG A 551 -7.84 -6.58 -34.29
CA ARG A 551 -8.24 -5.82 -33.10
C ARG A 551 -7.05 -5.17 -32.35
N GLY A 552 -5.85 -5.29 -32.91
CA GLY A 552 -4.57 -4.94 -32.27
C GLY A 552 -3.96 -6.06 -31.43
N GLY A 553 -2.67 -5.92 -31.15
CA GLY A 553 -1.83 -6.92 -30.52
C GLY A 553 -1.21 -7.86 -31.55
N LEU A 554 -0.21 -8.61 -31.10
CA LEU A 554 0.55 -9.53 -31.93
C LEU A 554 0.23 -10.99 -31.60
N VAL A 555 -0.27 -11.71 -32.59
CA VAL A 555 -0.56 -13.14 -32.51
C VAL A 555 0.69 -13.95 -32.79
N PHE A 556 0.95 -14.98 -31.99
CA PHE A 556 2.08 -15.89 -32.20
C PHE A 556 1.80 -16.76 -33.43
N GLN A 557 2.75 -16.86 -34.37
CA GLN A 557 2.62 -17.69 -35.59
C GLN A 557 3.56 -18.88 -35.65
N ASP A 558 4.66 -18.86 -34.91
CA ASP A 558 5.64 -19.95 -34.93
C ASP A 558 5.04 -21.22 -34.32
N ARG A 559 4.69 -22.17 -35.19
CA ARG A 559 4.09 -23.44 -34.81
C ARG A 559 5.01 -24.32 -33.98
N GLU A 560 6.33 -24.25 -34.20
CA GLU A 560 7.29 -25.05 -33.45
C GLU A 560 7.39 -24.53 -32.02
N THR A 561 7.56 -23.22 -31.86
CA THR A 561 7.56 -22.57 -30.55
C THR A 561 6.22 -22.77 -29.80
N LEU A 562 5.09 -22.66 -30.49
CA LEU A 562 3.77 -22.96 -29.91
C LEU A 562 3.65 -24.42 -29.45
N LYS A 563 4.18 -25.38 -30.21
CA LYS A 563 4.25 -26.79 -29.81
C LYS A 563 5.12 -26.99 -28.58
N LYS A 564 6.31 -26.37 -28.51
CA LYS A 564 7.18 -26.41 -27.30
C LYS A 564 6.47 -25.87 -26.06
N GLN A 565 5.59 -24.89 -26.23
CA GLN A 565 4.80 -24.30 -25.16
C GLN A 565 3.49 -25.06 -24.86
N GLN A 566 3.08 -26.00 -25.72
CA GLN A 566 1.89 -26.80 -25.53
C GLN A 566 2.08 -27.76 -24.35
N GLY A 567 1.04 -27.92 -23.53
CA GLY A 567 1.09 -28.81 -22.37
C GLY A 567 1.89 -28.27 -21.18
N VAL A 568 2.72 -27.24 -21.33
CA VAL A 568 3.47 -26.61 -20.22
C VAL A 568 2.54 -26.14 -19.11
N VAL A 569 1.39 -25.54 -19.46
CA VAL A 569 0.43 -25.11 -18.43
C VAL A 569 -0.16 -26.32 -17.69
N LYS A 570 -0.40 -27.42 -18.40
CA LYS A 570 -0.86 -28.69 -17.80
C LYS A 570 0.23 -29.29 -16.90
N GLU A 571 1.48 -29.29 -17.32
CA GLU A 571 2.64 -29.76 -16.53
C GLU A 571 2.84 -28.94 -15.27
N VAL A 572 2.78 -27.61 -15.37
CA VAL A 572 2.81 -26.69 -14.24
C VAL A 572 1.65 -26.99 -13.29
N MET A 573 0.43 -27.22 -13.79
CA MET A 573 -0.71 -27.66 -12.96
C MET A 573 -0.49 -29.02 -12.31
N MET A 574 0.11 -29.98 -13.01
CA MET A 574 0.44 -31.31 -12.46
C MET A 574 1.54 -31.22 -11.39
N GLN A 575 2.56 -30.39 -11.57
CA GLN A 575 3.60 -30.12 -10.58
C GLN A 575 3.04 -29.44 -9.33
N VAL A 576 2.12 -28.48 -9.50
CA VAL A 576 1.37 -27.88 -8.38
C VAL A 576 0.60 -28.97 -7.63
N GLY A 577 -0.16 -29.81 -8.36
CA GLY A 577 -0.95 -30.88 -7.77
C GLY A 577 -0.12 -31.91 -7.02
N SER A 578 1.00 -32.37 -7.59
CA SER A 578 1.87 -33.36 -6.95
C SER A 578 2.59 -32.81 -5.73
N GLN A 579 2.99 -31.53 -5.74
CA GLN A 579 3.62 -30.89 -4.59
C GLN A 579 2.64 -30.68 -3.43
N LEU A 580 1.39 -30.29 -3.73
CA LEU A 580 0.31 -30.20 -2.75
C LEU A 580 0.03 -31.55 -2.06
N LEU A 581 0.09 -32.66 -2.80
CA LEU A 581 -0.07 -34.01 -2.24
C LEU A 581 1.12 -34.44 -1.36
N SER A 582 2.32 -33.90 -1.59
CA SER A 582 3.54 -34.28 -0.88
C SER A 582 3.81 -33.50 0.43
N GLY A 583 2.96 -32.53 0.79
CA GLY A 583 3.10 -31.72 2.01
C GLY A 583 4.29 -30.75 2.02
N LYS A 584 5.10 -30.69 0.96
CA LYS A 584 6.19 -29.71 0.80
C LYS A 584 5.64 -28.40 0.24
N LEU A 585 5.03 -27.59 1.12
CA LEU A 585 4.35 -26.32 0.75
C LEU A 585 5.29 -25.18 0.27
N ALA A 586 6.60 -25.33 0.38
CA ALA A 586 7.56 -24.22 0.22
C ALA A 586 8.38 -24.23 -1.09
N VAL A 587 8.13 -25.15 -2.03
CA VAL A 587 8.96 -25.26 -3.24
C VAL A 587 8.33 -24.53 -4.42
N ARG A 588 9.06 -23.56 -4.98
CA ARG A 588 8.64 -22.85 -6.19
C ARG A 588 8.58 -23.76 -7.40
N ILE A 589 7.62 -23.48 -8.27
CA ILE A 589 7.40 -24.22 -9.50
C ILE A 589 8.43 -23.77 -10.54
N SER A 590 9.31 -24.68 -10.90
CA SER A 590 10.30 -24.46 -11.95
C SER A 590 9.67 -24.68 -13.31
N LEU A 591 9.62 -23.63 -14.13
CA LEU A 591 9.14 -23.75 -15.52
C LEU A 591 10.12 -24.58 -16.37
N PRO A 592 9.64 -25.40 -17.32
CA PRO A 592 10.49 -26.27 -18.13
C PRO A 592 11.36 -25.45 -19.10
N ILE A 593 12.58 -25.92 -19.37
CA ILE A 593 13.61 -25.20 -20.15
C ILE A 593 13.15 -24.82 -21.56
N ARG A 594 12.30 -25.65 -22.19
CA ARG A 594 11.84 -25.49 -23.58
C ARG A 594 11.02 -24.22 -23.86
N ILE A 595 10.61 -23.48 -22.82
CA ILE A 595 9.92 -22.18 -22.98
C ILE A 595 10.86 -21.00 -22.79
N PHE A 596 12.13 -21.24 -22.47
CA PHE A 596 13.11 -20.19 -22.22
C PHE A 596 13.87 -19.81 -23.49
N GLU A 597 14.24 -18.53 -23.59
CA GLU A 597 15.29 -18.10 -24.49
C GLU A 597 16.66 -18.18 -23.78
N PRO A 598 17.78 -18.37 -24.49
CA PRO A 598 19.11 -18.48 -23.90
C PRO A 598 19.67 -17.09 -23.51
N ARG A 599 18.90 -16.32 -22.73
CA ARG A 599 19.25 -14.99 -22.23
C ARG A 599 18.68 -14.76 -20.85
N SER A 600 19.41 -14.00 -20.04
CA SER A 600 18.91 -13.47 -18.77
C SER A 600 17.97 -12.29 -19.01
N LEU A 601 17.06 -12.04 -18.06
CA LEU A 601 16.24 -10.85 -18.04
C LEU A 601 17.08 -9.56 -18.02
N LEU A 602 18.28 -9.56 -17.41
CA LEU A 602 19.15 -8.38 -17.40
C LEU A 602 19.55 -7.99 -18.83
N GLU A 603 20.02 -8.96 -19.61
CA GLU A 603 20.36 -8.77 -21.02
C GLU A 603 19.13 -8.35 -21.84
N ARG A 604 17.96 -8.94 -21.56
CA ARG A 604 16.71 -8.64 -22.26
C ARG A 604 16.24 -7.20 -22.05
N VAL A 605 16.40 -6.66 -20.84
CA VAL A 605 16.02 -5.27 -20.51
C VAL A 605 16.83 -4.27 -21.33
N ALA A 606 18.12 -4.53 -21.55
CA ALA A 606 18.97 -3.64 -22.34
C ALA A 606 18.48 -3.47 -23.80
N ASN A 607 17.78 -4.46 -24.38
CA ASN A 607 17.19 -4.30 -25.73
C ASN A 607 16.19 -3.14 -25.81
N GLY A 608 15.48 -2.85 -24.71
CA GLY A 608 14.53 -1.74 -24.62
C GLY A 608 15.20 -0.37 -24.75
N TRP A 609 16.53 -0.30 -24.66
CA TRP A 609 17.30 0.94 -24.76
C TRP A 609 18.09 1.05 -26.08
N ASN A 610 17.81 0.22 -27.09
CA ASN A 610 18.51 0.25 -28.39
C ASN A 610 18.41 1.58 -29.16
N TYR A 611 17.47 2.46 -28.79
CA TYR A 611 17.36 3.83 -29.31
C TYR A 611 18.12 4.87 -28.46
N ALA A 612 18.87 4.48 -27.43
CA ALA A 612 19.64 5.41 -26.61
C ALA A 612 20.68 6.20 -27.44
N PRO A 613 21.44 5.57 -28.36
CA PRO A 613 22.40 6.28 -29.21
C PRO A 613 21.80 7.31 -30.17
N THR A 614 20.49 7.27 -30.39
CA THR A 614 19.78 8.12 -31.34
C THR A 614 18.74 9.00 -30.66
N VAL A 615 17.63 8.43 -30.22
CA VAL A 615 16.46 9.17 -29.69
C VAL A 615 16.77 9.80 -28.33
N LEU A 616 17.42 9.07 -27.42
CA LEU A 616 17.81 9.64 -26.12
C LEU A 616 18.93 10.68 -26.26
N LYS A 617 19.87 10.45 -27.17
CA LYS A 617 20.87 11.47 -27.57
C LYS A 617 20.21 12.73 -28.14
N LYS A 618 19.17 12.61 -28.98
CA LYS A 618 18.38 13.76 -29.46
C LYS A 618 17.70 14.51 -28.31
N ALA A 619 17.18 13.80 -27.31
CA ALA A 619 16.65 14.43 -26.09
C ALA A 619 17.72 15.24 -25.35
N ALA A 620 18.91 14.67 -25.17
CA ALA A 620 20.04 15.37 -24.54
C ALA A 620 20.50 16.61 -25.32
N LEU A 621 20.37 16.56 -26.66
CA LEU A 621 20.75 17.65 -27.57
C LEU A 621 19.61 18.64 -27.90
N SER A 622 18.45 18.54 -27.24
CA SER A 622 17.29 19.41 -27.52
C SER A 622 17.47 20.88 -27.08
N GLY A 623 18.66 21.27 -26.61
CA GLY A 623 18.94 22.62 -26.13
C GLY A 623 18.05 22.98 -24.95
N SER A 624 17.70 24.26 -24.77
CA SER A 624 16.88 24.73 -23.65
C SER A 624 15.37 24.54 -23.83
N ASP A 625 14.90 23.74 -24.80
CA ASP A 625 13.47 23.47 -25.00
C ASP A 625 13.03 22.23 -24.18
N PRO A 626 12.32 22.43 -23.06
CA PRO A 626 11.92 21.32 -22.19
C PRO A 626 10.80 20.47 -22.79
N ILE A 627 9.95 21.04 -23.65
CA ILE A 627 8.88 20.30 -24.30
C ILE A 627 9.47 19.38 -25.36
N GLU A 628 10.37 19.90 -26.23
CA GLU A 628 11.04 19.10 -27.26
C GLU A 628 11.80 17.92 -26.64
N ARG A 629 12.52 18.17 -25.55
CA ARG A 629 13.23 17.13 -24.79
C ARG A 629 12.28 16.04 -24.29
N LEU A 630 11.19 16.44 -23.64
CA LEU A 630 10.21 15.50 -23.10
C LEU A 630 9.55 14.67 -24.21
N LYS A 631 9.30 15.26 -25.40
CA LYS A 631 8.82 14.54 -26.59
C LYS A 631 9.79 13.43 -27.00
N PHE A 632 11.10 13.70 -27.05
CA PHE A 632 12.10 12.68 -27.35
C PHE A 632 12.23 11.61 -26.26
N VAL A 633 12.13 11.96 -24.97
CA VAL A 633 12.15 10.94 -23.90
C VAL A 633 10.94 10.01 -24.00
N MET A 634 9.75 10.56 -24.25
CA MET A 634 8.54 9.77 -24.48
C MET A 634 8.67 8.86 -25.70
N ALA A 635 9.28 9.36 -26.78
CA ALA A 635 9.57 8.60 -27.98
C ALA A 635 10.61 7.48 -27.76
N PHE A 636 11.65 7.74 -26.96
CA PHE A 636 12.67 6.75 -26.60
C PHE A 636 12.05 5.57 -25.85
N VAL A 637 11.26 5.85 -24.81
CA VAL A 637 10.62 4.80 -24.00
C VAL A 637 9.60 4.02 -24.81
N SER A 638 8.70 4.72 -25.55
CA SER A 638 7.68 4.04 -26.36
C SER A 638 8.29 3.24 -27.51
N GLY A 639 9.32 3.77 -28.17
CA GLY A 639 10.01 3.09 -29.26
C GLY A 639 10.78 1.85 -28.79
N GLY A 640 11.32 1.87 -27.57
CA GLY A 640 12.01 0.70 -26.99
C GLY A 640 11.11 -0.53 -26.79
N LEU A 641 9.80 -0.35 -26.61
CA LEU A 641 8.87 -1.42 -26.24
C LEU A 641 8.83 -2.57 -27.24
N HIS A 642 8.98 -2.28 -28.53
CA HIS A 642 8.91 -3.31 -29.56
C HIS A 642 10.08 -4.30 -29.50
N PHE A 643 11.23 -3.89 -28.95
CA PHE A 643 12.38 -4.78 -28.70
C PHE A 643 12.20 -5.67 -27.47
N CYS A 644 11.22 -5.37 -26.60
CA CYS A 644 10.93 -6.17 -25.42
C CYS A 644 10.05 -7.38 -25.75
N VAL A 645 9.38 -7.41 -26.91
CA VAL A 645 8.43 -8.46 -27.28
C VAL A 645 9.13 -9.74 -27.75
N GLY A 646 8.69 -10.89 -27.24
CA GLY A 646 9.25 -12.20 -27.57
C GLY A 646 8.26 -13.32 -27.28
N GLN A 647 8.50 -14.49 -27.90
CA GLN A 647 7.66 -15.68 -27.71
C GLN A 647 8.14 -16.57 -26.58
N LEU A 648 9.42 -16.48 -26.22
CA LEU A 648 10.05 -17.25 -25.16
C LEU A 648 10.33 -16.35 -23.96
N LYS A 649 10.45 -16.99 -22.79
CA LYS A 649 10.68 -16.31 -21.51
C LYS A 649 12.19 -16.20 -21.25
N PRO A 650 12.76 -15.03 -20.90
CA PRO A 650 14.14 -14.99 -20.44
C PRO A 650 14.29 -15.69 -19.08
N PHE A 651 15.52 -16.06 -18.74
CA PHE A 651 15.85 -16.57 -17.41
C PHE A 651 15.63 -15.48 -16.36
N ASN A 652 15.03 -15.86 -15.23
CA ASN A 652 15.00 -14.96 -14.09
C ASN A 652 16.45 -14.82 -13.59
N PRO A 653 16.92 -13.61 -13.30
CA PRO A 653 18.28 -13.44 -12.80
C PRO A 653 18.45 -14.09 -11.43
N ILE A 654 19.65 -14.55 -11.12
CA ILE A 654 20.02 -15.03 -9.79
C ILE A 654 20.50 -13.86 -8.91
N LEU A 655 20.36 -13.96 -7.59
CA LEU A 655 20.78 -12.90 -6.66
C LEU A 655 22.28 -12.60 -6.83
N GLY A 656 22.62 -11.32 -7.03
CA GLY A 656 23.98 -10.87 -7.32
C GLY A 656 24.42 -11.05 -8.77
N GLU A 657 23.56 -11.55 -9.66
CA GLU A 657 23.86 -11.62 -11.09
C GLU A 657 24.04 -10.22 -11.68
N THR A 658 25.06 -10.03 -12.50
CA THR A 658 25.40 -8.73 -13.11
C THR A 658 25.31 -8.77 -14.64
N TYR A 659 25.11 -7.61 -15.26
CA TYR A 659 25.22 -7.46 -16.71
C TYR A 659 25.89 -6.14 -17.06
N GLU A 660 26.94 -6.20 -17.89
CA GLU A 660 27.68 -5.04 -18.35
C GLU A 660 27.83 -5.02 -19.88
N ALA A 661 27.45 -3.91 -20.50
CA ALA A 661 27.46 -3.75 -21.95
C ALA A 661 27.71 -2.31 -22.39
N THR A 662 28.01 -2.12 -23.68
CA THR A 662 28.23 -0.83 -24.32
C THR A 662 27.48 -0.71 -25.63
N TYR A 663 26.91 0.44 -25.95
CA TYR A 663 26.40 0.75 -27.28
C TYR A 663 27.48 1.37 -28.17
N ALA A 664 27.19 1.37 -29.47
CA ALA A 664 28.05 1.86 -30.54
C ALA A 664 28.55 3.31 -30.35
N ASP A 665 27.77 4.18 -29.70
CA ASP A 665 28.14 5.58 -29.44
C ASP A 665 28.98 5.78 -28.16
N GLY A 666 29.28 4.70 -27.43
CA GLY A 666 29.99 4.73 -26.15
C GLY A 666 29.09 4.81 -24.92
N THR A 667 27.76 4.72 -25.08
CA THR A 667 26.85 4.56 -23.93
C THR A 667 27.16 3.26 -23.19
N GLN A 668 27.30 3.30 -21.87
CA GLN A 668 27.61 2.13 -21.03
C GLN A 668 26.38 1.70 -20.24
N VAL A 669 26.22 0.40 -20.00
CA VAL A 669 25.11 -0.21 -19.28
C VAL A 669 25.67 -1.06 -18.15
N PHE A 670 25.17 -0.83 -16.94
CA PHE A 670 25.47 -1.61 -15.74
C PHE A 670 24.16 -2.06 -15.11
N MET A 671 24.04 -3.35 -14.81
CA MET A 671 22.89 -3.90 -14.11
C MET A 671 23.31 -4.92 -13.08
N GLU A 672 22.56 -4.98 -11.98
CA GLU A 672 22.72 -6.00 -10.95
C GLU A 672 21.34 -6.45 -10.46
N HIS A 673 21.19 -7.76 -10.27
CA HIS A 673 20.02 -8.32 -9.62
C HIS A 673 20.17 -8.28 -8.10
N VAL A 674 19.53 -7.28 -7.49
CA VAL A 674 19.72 -6.92 -6.08
C VAL A 674 18.74 -7.61 -5.12
N SER A 675 17.65 -8.20 -5.63
CA SER A 675 16.68 -8.92 -4.79
C SER A 675 15.97 -9.99 -5.60
N HIS A 676 15.89 -11.20 -5.04
CA HIS A 676 15.15 -12.31 -5.65
C HIS A 676 13.67 -12.33 -5.21
N HIS A 677 13.35 -11.85 -3.98
CA HIS A 677 11.98 -11.73 -3.44
C HIS A 677 11.72 -10.39 -2.77
N PRO A 678 11.01 -9.46 -3.44
CA PRO A 678 10.54 -9.54 -4.83
C PRO A 678 11.69 -9.46 -5.85
N ILE A 679 11.44 -9.80 -7.12
CA ILE A 679 12.46 -9.80 -8.20
C ILE A 679 12.79 -8.35 -8.56
N LYS A 680 13.92 -7.82 -8.08
CA LYS A 680 14.40 -6.46 -8.37
C LYS A 680 15.77 -6.46 -9.01
N SER A 681 15.92 -5.67 -10.05
CA SER A 681 17.21 -5.39 -10.68
C SER A 681 17.47 -3.89 -10.70
N ALA A 682 18.60 -3.48 -10.14
CA ALA A 682 19.09 -2.12 -10.21
C ALA A 682 19.88 -1.94 -11.51
N PHE A 683 19.84 -0.74 -12.08
CA PHE A 683 20.61 -0.43 -13.28
C PHE A 683 21.10 1.01 -13.29
N THR A 684 22.18 1.23 -14.04
CA THR A 684 22.69 2.54 -14.43
C THR A 684 23.17 2.48 -15.87
N VAL A 685 22.77 3.46 -16.66
CA VAL A 685 23.17 3.67 -18.06
C VAL A 685 23.86 5.03 -18.13
N LEU A 686 25.08 5.07 -18.64
CA LEU A 686 25.90 6.27 -18.75
C LEU A 686 26.05 6.63 -20.23
N GLY A 687 25.44 7.74 -20.64
CA GLY A 687 25.56 8.28 -21.99
C GLY A 687 26.99 8.76 -22.28
N PRO A 688 27.40 8.80 -23.56
CA PRO A 688 28.76 9.12 -23.93
C PRO A 688 29.11 10.54 -23.50
N LYS A 689 30.33 10.72 -22.98
CA LYS A 689 30.86 12.00 -22.50
C LYS A 689 29.95 12.70 -21.47
N GLY A 690 29.14 11.94 -20.73
CA GLY A 690 28.25 12.49 -19.70
C GLY A 690 27.00 13.21 -20.23
N LEU A 691 26.61 12.99 -21.51
CA LEU A 691 25.43 13.63 -22.10
C LEU A 691 24.13 13.37 -21.32
N TYR A 692 24.00 12.17 -20.77
CA TYR A 692 22.90 11.77 -19.91
C TYR A 692 23.33 10.62 -18.99
N ARG A 693 22.60 10.43 -17.90
CA ARG A 693 22.65 9.27 -17.01
C ARG A 693 21.22 8.79 -16.82
N MET A 694 20.96 7.50 -17.00
CA MET A 694 19.68 6.91 -16.67
C MET A 694 19.88 5.84 -15.59
N SER A 695 19.12 5.88 -14.50
CA SER A 695 19.24 4.91 -13.41
C SER A 695 17.90 4.60 -12.78
N GLY A 696 17.79 3.43 -12.18
CA GLY A 696 16.57 3.03 -11.48
C GLY A 696 16.62 1.61 -10.95
N VAL A 697 15.49 1.18 -10.41
CA VAL A 697 15.25 -0.20 -9.99
C VAL A 697 13.99 -0.67 -10.68
N TYR A 698 14.09 -1.77 -11.42
CA TYR A 698 12.93 -2.44 -11.98
C TYR A 698 12.54 -3.62 -11.11
N GLU A 699 11.29 -3.61 -10.66
CA GLU A 699 10.66 -4.72 -9.95
C GLU A 699 9.70 -5.43 -10.89
N PHE A 700 9.96 -6.72 -11.16
CA PHE A 700 9.18 -7.51 -12.11
C PHE A 700 8.17 -8.39 -11.39
N GLU A 701 6.91 -8.24 -11.76
CA GLU A 701 5.81 -9.04 -11.21
C GLU A 701 4.98 -9.64 -12.35
N SER A 702 4.61 -10.92 -12.22
CA SER A 702 3.77 -11.60 -13.21
C SER A 702 2.46 -12.03 -12.57
N VAL A 703 1.34 -11.49 -13.05
CA VAL A 703 0.00 -11.87 -12.57
C VAL A 703 -0.72 -12.66 -13.65
N SER A 704 -1.09 -13.90 -13.33
CA SER A 704 -1.92 -14.74 -14.19
C SER A 704 -3.41 -14.55 -13.87
N THR A 705 -4.23 -14.34 -14.89
CA THR A 705 -5.69 -14.51 -14.83
C THR A 705 -6.10 -15.80 -15.56
N ARG A 706 -7.40 -16.09 -15.66
CA ARG A 706 -7.91 -17.37 -16.22
C ARG A 706 -7.31 -17.73 -17.58
N ASN A 707 -7.15 -16.77 -18.50
CA ASN A 707 -6.61 -17.02 -19.85
C ASN A 707 -5.64 -15.92 -20.30
N SER A 708 -4.98 -15.24 -19.36
CA SER A 708 -3.92 -14.29 -19.70
C SER A 708 -2.86 -14.21 -18.61
N LEU A 709 -1.67 -13.76 -18.98
CA LEU A 709 -0.55 -13.45 -18.11
C LEU A 709 -0.19 -11.99 -18.32
N THR A 710 -0.20 -11.17 -17.27
CA THR A 710 0.21 -9.76 -17.34
C THR A 710 1.50 -9.59 -16.56
N ASN A 711 2.53 -9.08 -17.24
CA ASN A 711 3.82 -8.76 -16.65
C ASN A 711 3.86 -7.25 -16.35
N TYR A 712 4.18 -6.93 -15.11
CA TYR A 712 4.36 -5.59 -14.58
C TYR A 712 5.84 -5.32 -14.41
N GLN A 713 6.24 -4.10 -14.74
CA GLN A 713 7.55 -3.55 -14.44
C GLN A 713 7.33 -2.33 -13.55
N ASN A 714 7.37 -2.57 -12.25
CA ASN A 714 7.12 -1.59 -11.20
C ASN A 714 8.40 -0.78 -10.92
N GLY A 715 8.21 0.43 -10.39
CA GLY A 715 9.28 1.41 -10.15
C GLY A 715 9.33 2.51 -11.21
N SER A 716 10.22 3.47 -11.01
CA SER A 716 10.51 4.55 -11.96
C SER A 716 11.98 4.55 -12.35
N ALA A 717 12.24 4.97 -13.58
CA ALA A 717 13.58 5.22 -14.09
C ALA A 717 13.80 6.73 -14.18
N THR A 718 14.95 7.18 -13.72
CA THR A 718 15.34 8.60 -13.71
C THR A 718 16.39 8.85 -14.77
N ILE A 719 16.17 9.85 -15.63
CA ILE A 719 17.11 10.32 -16.64
C ILE A 719 17.58 11.72 -16.23
N THR A 720 18.87 11.87 -15.98
CA THR A 720 19.54 13.14 -15.69
C THR A 720 20.36 13.53 -16.92
N PHE A 721 20.13 14.72 -17.46
CA PHE A 721 20.87 15.25 -18.60
C PHE A 721 22.06 16.10 -18.17
N HIS A 722 23.02 16.30 -19.08
CA HIS A 722 24.24 17.10 -18.84
C HIS A 722 23.99 18.55 -18.38
N ASP A 723 22.80 19.09 -18.64
CA ASP A 723 22.39 20.45 -18.26
C ASP A 723 21.63 20.49 -16.92
N GLY A 724 21.61 19.37 -16.19
CA GLY A 724 21.00 19.25 -14.87
C GLY A 724 19.50 18.95 -14.88
N VAL A 725 18.86 18.85 -16.04
CA VAL A 725 17.43 18.50 -16.10
C VAL A 725 17.21 17.03 -15.75
N VAL A 726 16.17 16.79 -14.96
CA VAL A 726 15.81 15.45 -14.45
C VAL A 726 14.40 15.07 -14.87
N ILE A 727 14.29 14.00 -15.65
CA ILE A 727 13.02 13.41 -16.11
C ILE A 727 12.87 12.00 -15.53
N THR A 728 11.79 11.74 -14.81
CA THR A 728 11.44 10.39 -14.36
C THR A 728 10.37 9.77 -15.25
N HIS A 729 10.37 8.45 -15.41
CA HIS A 729 9.31 7.76 -16.15
C HIS A 729 8.95 6.38 -15.59
N THR A 730 7.73 5.92 -15.91
CA THR A 730 7.22 4.58 -15.59
C THR A 730 6.96 3.76 -16.86
N MET A 731 7.00 2.44 -16.73
CA MET A 731 6.77 1.51 -17.85
C MET A 731 5.30 1.05 -17.94
N PRO A 732 4.80 0.77 -19.15
CA PRO A 732 3.50 0.14 -19.33
C PRO A 732 3.58 -1.36 -19.01
N GLN A 733 2.46 -2.07 -19.05
CA GLN A 733 2.42 -3.52 -18.81
C GLN A 733 2.46 -4.32 -20.11
N ILE A 734 3.02 -5.53 -20.07
CA ILE A 734 2.98 -6.48 -21.19
C ILE A 734 1.97 -7.58 -20.85
N LYS A 735 0.88 -7.65 -21.62
CA LYS A 735 -0.18 -8.63 -21.43
C LYS A 735 -0.15 -9.70 -22.52
N MET A 736 -0.13 -10.96 -22.12
CA MET A 736 -0.23 -12.12 -23.00
C MET A 736 -1.57 -12.82 -22.78
N SER A 737 -2.49 -12.71 -23.72
CA SER A 737 -3.78 -13.41 -23.74
C SER A 737 -3.68 -14.75 -24.48
N GLY A 738 -4.62 -15.65 -24.27
CA GLY A 738 -4.66 -16.94 -24.99
C GLY A 738 -3.64 -17.97 -24.49
N VAL A 739 -3.27 -17.90 -23.20
CA VAL A 739 -2.30 -18.85 -22.61
C VAL A 739 -2.86 -20.25 -22.43
N LEU A 740 -4.18 -20.40 -22.26
CA LEU A 740 -4.90 -21.68 -22.17
C LEU A 740 -5.70 -22.00 -23.43
N PHE A 741 -6.47 -21.03 -23.94
CA PHE A 741 -7.41 -21.23 -25.04
C PHE A 741 -7.41 -20.06 -26.02
N GLY A 742 -7.61 -20.34 -27.30
CA GLY A 742 -7.59 -19.35 -28.37
C GLY A 742 -6.18 -18.97 -28.81
N ASP A 743 -6.10 -18.02 -29.73
CA ASP A 743 -4.82 -17.52 -30.24
C ASP A 743 -4.04 -16.81 -29.13
N ARG A 744 -2.73 -17.09 -29.04
CA ARG A 744 -1.84 -16.42 -28.09
C ARG A 744 -1.49 -15.04 -28.63
N VAL A 745 -1.87 -13.99 -27.90
CA VAL A 745 -1.73 -12.58 -28.32
C VAL A 745 -0.94 -11.82 -27.27
N VAL A 746 0.06 -11.05 -27.68
CA VAL A 746 0.78 -10.09 -26.82
C VAL A 746 0.35 -8.66 -27.13
N GLU A 747 0.09 -7.90 -26.06
CA GLU A 747 -0.40 -6.52 -26.09
C GLU A 747 0.41 -5.69 -25.08
N ILE A 748 0.63 -4.41 -25.39
CA ILE A 748 1.10 -3.43 -24.42
C ILE A 748 -0.13 -2.69 -23.88
N VAL A 749 -0.28 -2.63 -22.56
CA VAL A 749 -1.47 -2.07 -21.89
C VAL A 749 -1.07 -1.12 -20.76
N GLY A 750 -2.02 -0.31 -20.29
CA GLY A 750 -1.81 0.62 -19.19
C GLY A 750 -1.33 2.00 -19.63
N THR A 751 -0.61 2.69 -18.73
CA THR A 751 -0.16 4.07 -18.93
C THR A 751 1.29 4.23 -18.46
N SER A 752 2.08 4.93 -19.27
CA SER A 752 3.40 5.45 -18.88
C SER A 752 3.28 6.92 -18.52
N LYS A 753 3.85 7.29 -17.38
CA LYS A 753 3.97 8.68 -16.94
C LYS A 753 5.41 9.15 -17.07
N PHE A 754 5.57 10.42 -17.38
CA PHE A 754 6.84 11.11 -17.54
C PHE A 754 6.78 12.42 -16.78
N GLU A 755 7.73 12.68 -15.89
CA GLU A 755 7.74 13.90 -15.08
C GLU A 755 9.09 14.60 -15.21
N ASP A 756 9.09 15.75 -15.90
CA ASP A 756 10.20 16.70 -15.91
C ASP A 756 10.08 17.59 -14.68
N THR A 757 10.79 17.20 -13.63
CA THR A 757 10.76 17.89 -12.33
C THR A 757 11.40 19.27 -12.39
N THR A 758 12.37 19.47 -13.28
CA THR A 758 13.11 20.73 -13.43
C THR A 758 12.23 21.80 -14.08
N ASN A 759 11.50 21.44 -15.14
CA ASN A 759 10.66 22.36 -15.91
C ASN A 759 9.17 22.27 -15.55
N ARG A 760 8.81 21.39 -14.60
CA ARG A 760 7.44 21.16 -14.13
C ARG A 760 6.48 20.78 -15.26
N LEU A 761 6.90 19.84 -16.11
CA LEU A 761 6.07 19.25 -17.16
C LEU A 761 5.73 17.80 -16.84
N VAL A 762 4.53 17.40 -17.21
CA VAL A 762 4.06 16.02 -17.10
C VAL A 762 3.65 15.53 -18.48
N GLY A 763 4.19 14.39 -18.89
CA GLY A 763 3.80 13.65 -20.07
C GLY A 763 3.09 12.37 -19.69
N GLU A 764 2.06 11.99 -20.44
CA GLU A 764 1.35 10.72 -20.26
C GLU A 764 1.16 10.02 -21.61
N LEU A 765 1.47 8.73 -21.67
CA LEU A 765 1.16 7.84 -22.79
C LEU A 765 0.22 6.74 -22.30
N ASN A 766 -0.96 6.65 -22.91
CA ASN A 766 -1.98 5.66 -22.64
C ASN A 766 -2.03 4.64 -23.79
N PHE A 767 -1.82 3.37 -23.44
CA PHE A 767 -1.82 2.22 -24.34
C PHE A 767 -3.19 1.50 -24.36
N ASP A 768 -4.12 1.91 -23.48
CA ASP A 768 -5.51 1.42 -23.43
C ASP A 768 -6.50 2.40 -24.09
N ALA A 769 -6.02 3.44 -24.75
CA ALA A 769 -6.71 4.72 -24.89
C ALA A 769 -8.05 4.71 -25.66
N ASN A 770 -8.55 3.59 -26.18
CA ASN A 770 -9.71 3.58 -27.06
C ASN A 770 -10.67 2.39 -26.90
N ASN A 771 -11.10 2.07 -25.69
CA ASN A 771 -12.38 1.38 -25.46
C ASN A 771 -13.59 2.33 -25.64
N SER A 772 -13.69 3.02 -26.79
CA SER A 772 -14.84 3.86 -27.12
C SER A 772 -15.83 3.09 -28.00
N PHE A 773 -17.11 3.14 -27.67
CA PHE A 773 -18.21 2.41 -28.33
C PHE A 773 -18.40 2.75 -29.82
N LEU A 774 -17.73 3.81 -30.33
CA LEU A 774 -18.01 4.43 -31.64
C LEU A 774 -16.84 4.42 -32.64
N LYS A 775 -15.62 3.95 -32.30
CA LYS A 775 -14.49 3.87 -33.25
C LYS A 775 -13.73 2.54 -33.12
N LYS A 776 -13.41 1.91 -34.26
CA LYS A 776 -12.49 0.76 -34.34
C LYS A 776 -11.05 1.28 -34.26
N SER A 777 -10.50 1.35 -33.06
CA SER A 777 -9.05 1.51 -32.81
C SER A 777 -8.40 0.14 -32.58
N GLN A 778 -7.10 0.06 -32.78
CA GLN A 778 -6.31 -1.14 -32.51
C GLN A 778 -5.69 -1.03 -31.11
N SER A 779 -5.51 -2.15 -30.38
CA SER A 779 -4.77 -2.15 -29.11
C SER A 779 -3.28 -1.81 -29.23
N ASP A 780 -2.77 -1.62 -30.45
CA ASP A 780 -1.41 -1.12 -30.67
C ASP A 780 -1.32 0.41 -30.73
N ASP A 781 -2.46 1.10 -30.67
CA ASP A 781 -2.54 2.56 -30.70
C ASP A 781 -2.08 3.17 -29.37
N VAL A 782 -1.26 4.22 -29.45
CA VAL A 782 -0.80 5.01 -28.31
C VAL A 782 -1.39 6.40 -28.42
N LYS A 783 -1.95 6.92 -27.32
CA LYS A 783 -2.41 8.32 -27.23
C LYS A 783 -1.89 8.96 -25.96
N GLY A 784 -1.66 10.26 -26.00
CA GLY A 784 -1.09 10.96 -24.87
C GLY A 784 -1.14 12.47 -24.98
N CYS A 785 -0.58 13.12 -23.97
CA CYS A 785 -0.35 14.56 -24.01
C CYS A 785 0.79 14.96 -23.07
N ILE A 786 1.29 16.18 -23.26
CA ILE A 786 2.19 16.86 -22.34
C ILE A 786 1.43 18.07 -21.79
N TYR A 787 1.52 18.31 -20.49
CA TYR A 787 0.88 19.44 -19.82
C TYR A 787 1.71 19.94 -18.63
N PRO A 788 1.55 21.20 -18.18
CA PRO A 788 2.24 21.70 -16.99
C PRO A 788 1.79 20.96 -15.72
N ALA A 789 2.70 20.64 -14.80
CA ALA A 789 2.43 19.82 -13.61
C ALA A 789 1.32 20.35 -12.69
N LYS A 790 1.10 21.67 -12.66
CA LYS A 790 0.01 22.31 -11.90
C LYS A 790 -1.34 22.34 -12.63
N LYS A 791 -1.38 21.86 -13.87
CA LYS A 791 -2.56 21.82 -14.73
C LYS A 791 -2.91 20.35 -15.00
N SER A 792 -4.05 20.15 -15.64
CA SER A 792 -4.49 18.83 -16.08
C SER A 792 -4.28 18.66 -17.59
N ALA A 793 -4.40 17.41 -18.07
CA ALA A 793 -4.39 17.06 -19.49
C ALA A 793 -5.33 17.91 -20.37
N LYS A 794 -6.36 18.56 -19.82
CA LYS A 794 -7.21 19.52 -20.55
C LYS A 794 -6.46 20.76 -21.06
N HIS A 795 -5.30 21.05 -20.50
CA HIS A 795 -4.42 22.16 -20.88
C HIS A 795 -3.14 21.64 -21.53
N ALA A 796 -3.29 20.62 -22.39
CA ALA A 796 -2.18 20.03 -23.11
C ALA A 796 -1.43 21.11 -23.91
N VAL A 797 -0.11 21.14 -23.74
CA VAL A 797 0.82 21.96 -24.54
C VAL A 797 1.37 21.18 -25.74
N ALA A 798 1.25 19.86 -25.71
CA ALA A 798 1.47 18.99 -26.86
C ALA A 798 0.55 17.77 -26.76
N THR A 799 0.12 17.25 -27.89
CA THR A 799 -0.70 16.03 -28.00
C THR A 799 0.10 14.93 -28.68
N VAL A 800 -0.13 13.69 -28.27
CA VAL A 800 0.59 12.52 -28.77
C VAL A 800 -0.38 11.52 -29.36
N ASN A 801 -0.04 10.98 -30.53
CA ASN A 801 -0.71 9.85 -31.14
C ASN A 801 0.28 8.98 -31.91
N GLY A 802 -0.01 7.71 -32.07
CA GLY A 802 0.81 6.80 -32.86
C GLY A 802 0.54 5.35 -32.52
N SER A 803 1.54 4.50 -32.70
CA SER A 803 1.52 3.10 -32.32
C SER A 803 2.91 2.68 -31.86
N TRP A 804 2.97 1.94 -30.74
CA TRP A 804 4.23 1.41 -30.19
C TRP A 804 4.95 0.43 -31.13
N LEU A 805 4.26 -0.06 -32.17
CA LEU A 805 4.81 -0.94 -33.20
C LEU A 805 5.45 -0.19 -34.38
N SER A 806 5.10 1.07 -34.62
CA SER A 806 5.46 1.74 -35.87
C SER A 806 5.97 3.16 -35.71
N HIS A 807 5.29 4.02 -34.95
CA HIS A 807 5.64 5.44 -34.89
C HIS A 807 5.03 6.18 -33.70
N LEU A 808 5.62 7.31 -33.33
CA LEU A 808 5.07 8.26 -32.36
C LEU A 808 5.12 9.68 -32.91
N GLN A 809 3.97 10.35 -32.93
CA GLN A 809 3.80 11.71 -33.42
C GLN A 809 3.36 12.64 -32.30
N PHE A 810 3.92 13.85 -32.30
CA PHE A 810 3.51 14.94 -31.45
C PHE A 810 3.09 16.12 -32.30
N ASP A 811 1.85 16.57 -32.14
CA ASP A 811 1.27 17.69 -32.88
C ASP A 811 1.47 17.55 -34.41
N GLY A 812 1.36 16.32 -34.92
CA GLY A 812 1.54 15.99 -36.34
C GLY A 812 2.99 15.78 -36.82
N LYS A 813 4.00 16.06 -35.98
CA LYS A 813 5.42 15.81 -36.30
C LYS A 813 5.86 14.45 -35.73
N THR A 814 6.54 13.64 -36.54
CA THR A 814 7.05 12.32 -36.12
C THR A 814 8.35 12.47 -35.32
N TYR A 815 8.41 11.88 -34.13
CA TYR A 815 9.60 11.87 -33.25
C TYR A 815 10.30 10.51 -33.21
N TRP A 816 9.57 9.45 -33.53
CA TRP A 816 10.10 8.11 -33.70
C TRP A 816 9.30 7.39 -34.77
N HIS A 817 10.00 6.66 -35.65
CA HIS A 817 9.39 5.74 -36.61
C HIS A 817 10.32 4.55 -36.79
N VAL A 818 9.78 3.33 -36.66
CA VAL A 818 10.56 2.10 -36.63
C VAL A 818 11.39 1.90 -37.90
N GLU A 819 10.91 2.32 -39.08
CA GLU A 819 11.61 2.12 -40.36
C GLU A 819 12.72 3.15 -40.64
N SER A 820 12.65 4.35 -40.05
CA SER A 820 13.60 5.43 -40.39
C SER A 820 14.55 5.78 -39.24
N GLU A 821 14.16 5.55 -37.99
CA GLU A 821 15.01 5.85 -36.84
C GLU A 821 16.06 4.74 -36.64
N PRO A 822 17.36 5.06 -36.65
CA PRO A 822 18.39 4.07 -36.37
C PRO A 822 18.36 3.57 -34.93
N ALA A 823 18.59 2.27 -34.76
CA ALA A 823 18.76 1.60 -33.48
C ALA A 823 20.05 0.79 -33.50
N PHE A 824 20.65 0.61 -32.33
CA PHE A 824 21.93 -0.08 -32.16
C PHE A 824 21.79 -1.08 -31.03
N GLU A 825 22.25 -2.31 -31.24
CA GLU A 825 22.31 -3.30 -30.17
C GLU A 825 23.42 -2.95 -29.18
N HIS A 826 23.17 -3.25 -27.92
CA HIS A 826 24.23 -3.25 -26.92
C HIS A 826 25.20 -4.41 -27.20
N THR A 827 26.46 -4.21 -26.88
CA THR A 827 27.53 -5.19 -27.01
C THR A 827 28.09 -5.47 -25.62
N PRO A 828 28.02 -6.72 -25.10
CA PRO A 828 28.59 -7.07 -23.81
C PRO A 828 30.09 -6.74 -23.73
N VAL A 829 30.57 -6.27 -22.58
CA VAL A 829 31.99 -5.92 -22.40
C VAL A 829 32.88 -7.16 -22.49
N LYS A 830 34.12 -7.02 -22.97
CA LYS A 830 35.02 -8.17 -23.18
C LYS A 830 35.45 -8.88 -21.89
N SER A 831 35.57 -8.14 -20.79
CA SER A 831 36.12 -8.63 -19.52
C SER A 831 35.18 -8.27 -18.36
N PRO A 832 34.04 -8.98 -18.21
CA PRO A 832 33.07 -8.68 -17.17
C PRO A 832 33.44 -9.26 -15.80
N LEU A 833 32.63 -8.91 -14.80
CA LEU A 833 32.67 -9.51 -13.47
C LEU A 833 32.36 -11.02 -13.51
N PRO A 834 32.89 -11.82 -12.56
CA PRO A 834 32.58 -13.25 -12.46
C PRO A 834 31.08 -13.57 -12.27
N SER A 835 30.30 -12.59 -11.77
CA SER A 835 28.85 -12.66 -11.59
C SER A 835 28.05 -12.41 -12.87
N ASP A 836 28.70 -12.16 -14.02
CA ASP A 836 28.04 -11.78 -15.27
C ASP A 836 27.18 -12.91 -15.84
N VAL A 837 26.02 -12.52 -16.41
CA VAL A 837 25.03 -13.44 -17.02
C VAL A 837 25.65 -14.45 -17.98
N ARG A 838 26.77 -14.11 -18.64
CA ARG A 838 27.43 -14.97 -19.63
C ARG A 838 28.15 -16.17 -19.03
N TYR A 839 28.39 -16.16 -17.72
CA TYR A 839 28.98 -17.30 -17.00
C TYR A 839 27.93 -18.24 -16.41
N ARG A 840 26.64 -17.98 -16.65
CA ARG A 840 25.56 -18.88 -16.24
C ARG A 840 25.54 -20.14 -17.10
N GLU A 841 25.88 -21.26 -16.48
CA GLU A 841 25.91 -22.59 -17.10
C GLU A 841 24.59 -22.93 -17.81
N ASP A 842 23.45 -22.73 -17.15
CA ASP A 842 22.13 -23.06 -17.70
C ASP A 842 21.80 -22.27 -18.99
N ILE A 843 22.28 -21.03 -19.08
CA ILE A 843 22.17 -20.20 -20.27
C ILE A 843 23.15 -20.67 -21.36
N ILE A 844 24.39 -20.97 -20.99
CA ILE A 844 25.43 -21.46 -21.92
C ILE A 844 24.98 -22.77 -22.59
N SER A 845 24.50 -23.73 -21.79
CA SER A 845 24.03 -25.03 -22.27
C SER A 845 22.82 -24.89 -23.20
N LEU A 846 21.86 -24.03 -22.84
CA LEU A 846 20.72 -23.77 -23.72
C LEU A 846 21.15 -23.09 -25.03
N LYS A 847 22.13 -22.18 -24.97
CA LYS A 847 22.70 -21.52 -26.15
C LYS A 847 23.41 -22.51 -27.08
N ASN A 848 24.02 -23.57 -26.52
CA ASN A 848 24.66 -24.65 -27.27
C ASN A 848 23.65 -25.69 -27.80
N GLY A 849 22.37 -25.57 -27.46
CA GLY A 849 21.30 -26.48 -27.89
C GLY A 849 21.13 -27.72 -27.02
N ASP A 850 21.81 -27.80 -25.87
CA ASP A 850 21.69 -28.92 -24.93
C ASP A 850 20.57 -28.64 -23.91
N GLU A 851 19.33 -28.95 -24.29
CA GLU A 851 18.15 -28.71 -23.45
C GLU A 851 18.18 -29.55 -22.16
N GLU A 852 18.70 -30.78 -22.19
CA GLU A 852 18.76 -31.65 -21.01
C GLU A 852 19.77 -31.13 -19.98
N LEU A 853 20.98 -30.79 -20.42
CA LEU A 853 22.00 -30.21 -19.56
C LEU A 853 21.52 -28.87 -18.99
N ALA A 854 20.97 -28.00 -19.82
CA ALA A 854 20.44 -26.70 -19.39
C ALA A 854 19.32 -26.85 -18.34
N GLN A 855 18.41 -27.81 -18.51
CA GLN A 855 17.37 -28.10 -17.52
C GLN A 855 17.95 -28.57 -16.18
N SER A 856 19.00 -29.41 -16.22
CA SER A 856 19.67 -29.93 -15.03
C SER A 856 20.43 -28.83 -14.27
N GLU A 857 21.18 -27.98 -14.99
CA GLU A 857 21.93 -26.86 -14.43
C GLU A 857 20.99 -25.79 -13.85
N LYS A 858 19.87 -25.51 -14.53
CA LYS A 858 18.83 -24.62 -14.03
C LYS A 858 18.29 -25.09 -12.67
N LEU A 859 17.95 -26.39 -12.57
CA LEU A 859 17.45 -26.97 -11.31
C LEU A 859 18.51 -26.95 -10.22
N ARG A 860 19.78 -27.20 -10.57
CA ARG A 860 20.93 -27.13 -9.65
C ARG A 860 21.10 -25.71 -9.10
N LEU A 861 21.10 -24.69 -9.96
CA LEU A 861 21.21 -23.29 -9.57
C LEU A 861 20.03 -22.85 -8.70
N GLU A 862 18.79 -23.20 -9.07
CA GLU A 862 17.60 -22.93 -8.26
C GLU A 862 17.65 -23.62 -6.87
N ALA A 863 18.28 -24.79 -6.77
CA ALA A 863 18.52 -25.46 -5.50
C ALA A 863 19.59 -24.75 -4.66
N LEU A 864 20.70 -24.34 -5.28
CA LEU A 864 21.77 -23.59 -4.60
C LEU A 864 21.26 -22.25 -4.04
N GLN A 865 20.46 -21.51 -4.81
CA GLN A 865 19.86 -20.26 -4.32
C GLN A 865 18.97 -20.46 -3.09
N ARG A 866 18.18 -21.55 -3.07
CA ARG A 866 17.33 -21.88 -1.92
C ARG A 866 18.16 -22.27 -0.70
N ALA A 867 19.26 -22.99 -0.90
CA ALA A 867 20.18 -23.35 0.18
C ALA A 867 20.89 -22.12 0.75
N ASP A 868 21.37 -21.22 -0.11
CA ASP A 868 21.99 -19.95 0.29
C ASP A 868 20.99 -19.06 1.06
N LEU A 869 19.75 -18.92 0.58
CA LEU A 869 18.70 -18.19 1.30
C LEU A 869 18.49 -18.77 2.71
N LYS A 870 18.34 -20.10 2.83
CA LYS A 870 18.17 -20.77 4.12
C LYS A 870 19.36 -20.52 5.06
N GLN A 871 20.59 -20.56 4.54
CA GLN A 871 21.78 -20.27 5.34
C GLN A 871 21.85 -18.81 5.79
N ARG A 872 21.41 -17.86 4.97
CA ARG A 872 21.35 -16.43 5.35
C ARG A 872 20.29 -16.19 6.42
N GLU A 873 19.15 -16.86 6.33
CA GLU A 873 18.09 -16.81 7.34
C GLU A 873 18.56 -17.43 8.67
N GLU A 874 19.22 -18.60 8.64
CA GLU A 874 19.76 -19.28 9.83
C GLU A 874 20.90 -18.53 10.52
N LYS A 875 21.66 -17.69 9.79
CA LYS A 875 22.69 -16.82 10.38
C LYS A 875 22.16 -15.47 10.89
N SER A 876 20.92 -15.11 10.52
CA SER A 876 20.27 -13.87 10.95
C SER A 876 19.38 -14.06 12.20
N THR A 877 19.13 -15.31 12.59
CA THR A 877 18.55 -15.73 13.88
C THR A 877 19.64 -16.05 14.89
#